data_AF-A0A7S1TB24-F1
#
_entry.id   AF-A0A7S1TB24-F1
#
_cell.length_a   1.000
_cell.length_b   1.000
_cell.length_c   1.000
_cell.angle_alpha   90.00
_cell.angle_beta   90.00
_cell.angle_gamma   90.00
#
_symmetry.space_group_name_H-M   'P 1'
#
loop_
_entity.id
_entity.type
_entity.pdbx_description
1 polymer ?
#
loop_
_entity_poly.entity_id
_entity_poly.type
_entity_poly.pdbx_seq_one_letter_code
_entity_poly.pdbx_strand_id
1 'polypeptide(L)'
;MEQSRIPMSRLKRPLASTARRSVDISSPRFSGQKENEGFLRENHHRTENTENRDSMATLHSSAGLVGNPALMGKAPRQAPNRQKPVDTSAIQDRLSKSRQMDDAIVKTMGELVSRICELEDRQDRVLADSQSHGKRPQPADTTSKLVMDACVKERDYYMNLLEREIAVTSELREQLKVREKTYEEALRAREELRVSSEETSRKLEGLRAELTEKSKVIEKLWSEKSTGGQMESGKYDEEGEKSKNIISSLREELDKMQRELVVNSSELSRVTSRASEMENVNEKLRHEVNSEREFSADVKKKMLHLENEKDRLSLSAKEACQRADYVERDLMALRDIKFSLSEQVSSLKKECEGMERSNQAIQQEKENLALSLEVASRRADQLEQQLCDLKNENHALSSEIANLKCAMETTERSHREEINDLNLTLHRQVEELHSENEKERTKSESLERELLSVRGQRDQLQSLTQSQELMLVTCKTDLLSKEMSLKASTSENTELREKVEDLFLRLDFQLRTIAEMDDEIREVESMRRKLHNTVQELKGNIRVFCRLRPSAGDNSTEGIYKTSERHGLIDAFQPGTRQKWSFEFDHVFGPQADQSIVFDEVSQVVQSALDGYRVCLFAYGQTGSGKTHTMLGGPNSEAAGIIPRSIGKIFTQAEKLKSQGWTFELDASFLEIYNESIQDLLADSPSSRYEIKQDRDSKQVYVTDLTSVRVNCPVQILELLERSTRRRATAATSMNERSSRSHSVFQLRIRGQNGLTGQELDGLLNLIDLAGSERLASSQSTGERLRETQHINKSLSALGDVIAALANKEKHIPYRNSKLTYLLQDSLGGDCKTLMFVNLSPEQDSFNESLCSLRFASKVNACDIGTARRKVKIDLDLAE
;
A
#
# COMPACT_ATOMS: atom_id res chain seq x y z
N MET A 1 6.53 65.64 -4.65
CA MET A 1 5.23 66.34 -4.63
C MET A 1 4.16 65.32 -4.29
N GLU A 2 3.10 65.80 -3.64
CA GLU A 2 1.95 65.08 -3.08
C GLU A 2 2.14 64.38 -1.73
N GLN A 3 1.69 65.14 -0.73
CA GLN A 3 1.36 64.77 0.64
C GLN A 3 -0.08 64.24 0.67
N SER A 4 -0.38 63.25 1.52
CA SER A 4 -1.72 63.16 2.10
C SER A 4 -1.69 62.59 3.52
N ARG A 5 -2.30 63.37 4.40
CA ARG A 5 -2.32 63.31 5.86
C ARG A 5 -3.22 62.19 6.40
N ILE A 6 -2.79 61.63 7.54
CA ILE A 6 -3.60 60.86 8.49
C ILE A 6 -4.39 61.84 9.38
N PRO A 7 -5.67 61.56 9.74
CA PRO A 7 -6.31 62.23 10.87
C PRO A 7 -6.44 61.29 12.09
N MET A 8 -6.12 61.85 13.26
CA MET A 8 -6.41 61.33 14.59
C MET A 8 -7.82 61.72 15.04
N SER A 9 -8.56 60.80 15.67
CA SER A 9 -9.73 61.14 16.51
C SER A 9 -9.91 60.21 17.72
N ARG A 10 -9.52 60.75 18.88
CA ARG A 10 -10.09 60.71 20.25
C ARG A 10 -11.21 59.70 20.67
N LEU A 11 -10.94 59.13 21.85
CA LEU A 11 -11.78 58.95 23.07
C LEU A 11 -12.96 57.96 23.09
N LYS A 12 -12.86 56.96 24.01
CA LYS A 12 -13.70 56.85 25.25
C LYS A 12 -13.26 55.68 26.16
N ARG A 13 -13.10 55.98 27.46
CA ARG A 13 -13.18 55.02 28.60
C ARG A 13 -14.66 54.82 29.00
N PRO A 14 -15.02 53.78 29.80
CA PRO A 14 -15.08 53.87 31.28
C PRO A 14 -14.48 52.61 31.98
N LEU A 15 -13.69 52.66 33.07
CA LEU A 15 -13.94 52.94 34.50
C LEU A 15 -14.62 51.82 35.34
N ALA A 16 -13.81 51.32 36.31
CA ALA A 16 -14.11 50.79 37.67
C ALA A 16 -14.76 49.38 37.78
N SER A 17 -14.42 48.52 38.75
CA SER A 17 -14.07 48.77 40.16
C SER A 17 -13.43 47.54 40.87
N THR A 18 -12.47 47.83 41.76
CA THR A 18 -12.14 47.24 43.09
C THR A 18 -12.37 45.76 43.44
N ALA A 19 -11.34 45.10 43.97
CA ALA A 19 -11.19 44.81 45.42
C ALA A 19 -9.79 44.26 45.79
N ARG A 20 -9.19 44.82 46.85
CA ARG A 20 -8.00 44.34 47.59
C ARG A 20 -8.46 43.63 48.87
N ARG A 21 -7.68 42.64 49.34
CA ARG A 21 -7.27 42.32 50.75
C ARG A 21 -7.03 40.80 50.87
N SER A 22 -5.80 40.33 51.07
CA SER A 22 -4.94 40.27 52.29
C SER A 22 -5.16 39.00 53.14
N VAL A 23 -4.13 38.15 53.17
CA VAL A 23 -3.44 37.56 54.34
C VAL A 23 -4.31 36.95 55.46
N ASP A 24 -4.26 35.62 55.69
CA ASP A 24 -3.48 34.99 56.80
C ASP A 24 -3.71 33.46 56.98
N ILE A 25 -2.60 32.79 57.32
CA ILE A 25 -2.35 31.66 58.26
C ILE A 25 -3.52 30.73 58.68
N SER A 26 -3.36 29.41 58.49
CA SER A 26 -3.27 28.38 59.57
C SER A 26 -3.58 26.95 59.08
N SER A 27 -2.75 26.00 59.52
CA SER A 27 -2.98 24.54 59.51
C SER A 27 -4.11 24.13 60.48
N PRO A 28 -4.67 22.91 60.42
CA PRO A 28 -4.06 21.74 61.08
C PRO A 28 -4.20 20.43 60.24
N ARG A 29 -3.34 19.39 60.29
CA ARG A 29 -2.63 18.61 61.33
C ARG A 29 -3.34 17.26 61.60
N PHE A 30 -2.50 16.24 61.81
CA PHE A 30 -2.75 14.87 62.30
C PHE A 30 -3.32 13.89 61.27
N SER A 31 -2.84 12.64 61.13
CA SER A 31 -1.76 11.83 61.72
C SER A 31 -1.96 10.44 61.14
N GLY A 32 -0.99 9.57 60.96
CA GLY A 32 0.38 9.56 61.39
C GLY A 32 0.85 8.11 61.42
N GLN A 33 2.18 7.99 61.41
CA GLN A 33 2.96 6.93 62.04
C GLN A 33 2.97 5.55 61.35
N LYS A 34 4.10 4.85 61.28
CA LYS A 34 5.48 5.07 61.76
C LYS A 34 6.33 3.99 61.05
N GLU A 35 7.40 4.38 60.37
CA GLU A 35 8.80 4.51 60.85
C GLU A 35 9.62 3.21 60.73
N ASN A 36 10.79 3.42 60.09
CA ASN A 36 12.13 2.97 60.46
C ASN A 36 12.52 1.50 60.21
N GLU A 37 13.76 1.18 59.84
CA GLU A 37 14.98 1.93 59.49
C GLU A 37 16.02 0.89 59.03
N GLY A 38 16.89 1.27 58.08
CA GLY A 38 18.32 0.91 58.02
C GLY A 38 18.67 -0.59 57.87
N PHE A 39 19.89 -1.01 57.56
CA PHE A 39 21.13 -0.36 57.16
C PHE A 39 22.06 -1.53 56.73
N LEU A 40 22.90 -1.31 55.71
CA LEU A 40 24.22 -1.92 55.48
C LEU A 40 24.46 -3.44 55.32
N ARG A 41 25.08 -3.73 54.17
CA ARG A 41 26.43 -4.33 53.95
C ARG A 41 26.64 -5.84 53.71
N GLU A 42 27.51 -6.00 52.69
CA GLU A 42 28.65 -6.92 52.54
C GLU A 42 28.46 -8.28 51.84
N ASN A 43 28.92 -8.30 50.58
CA ASN A 43 30.03 -9.10 50.04
C ASN A 43 30.21 -10.54 50.55
N HIS A 44 30.16 -11.53 49.64
CA HIS A 44 31.38 -12.18 49.11
C HIS A 44 31.10 -13.31 48.09
N HIS A 45 31.84 -13.24 46.97
CA HIS A 45 32.65 -14.29 46.33
C HIS A 45 32.14 -15.71 45.95
N ARG A 46 32.52 -16.02 44.68
CA ARG A 46 33.24 -17.22 44.17
C ARG A 46 32.45 -18.47 43.74
N THR A 47 32.40 -18.63 42.41
CA THR A 47 33.03 -19.68 41.56
C THR A 47 33.35 -21.07 42.13
N GLU A 48 33.10 -22.06 41.25
CA GLU A 48 33.76 -23.37 41.01
C GLU A 48 32.99 -24.67 41.32
N ASN A 49 32.63 -25.35 40.23
CA ASN A 49 32.96 -26.72 39.82
C ASN A 49 32.69 -27.97 40.69
N THR A 50 32.40 -29.03 39.92
CA THR A 50 32.53 -30.49 40.13
C THR A 50 31.30 -31.32 40.55
N GLU A 51 30.81 -32.07 39.56
CA GLU A 51 30.59 -33.53 39.52
C GLU A 51 30.30 -34.31 40.82
N ASN A 52 29.18 -35.05 40.84
CA ASN A 52 29.22 -36.51 40.75
C ASN A 52 27.83 -37.15 40.50
N ARG A 53 27.76 -37.89 39.39
CA ARG A 53 27.36 -39.31 39.20
C ARG A 53 27.00 -40.12 40.46
N ASP A 54 26.21 -41.20 40.44
CA ASP A 54 25.88 -42.23 39.43
C ASP A 54 24.72 -43.10 39.99
N SER A 55 24.01 -43.86 39.15
CA SER A 55 24.20 -45.33 39.10
C SER A 55 23.03 -46.18 38.55
N MET A 56 23.41 -46.98 37.54
CA MET A 56 23.10 -48.41 37.28
C MET A 56 21.79 -48.80 36.56
N ALA A 57 21.78 -49.75 35.61
CA ALA A 57 22.77 -50.69 35.02
C ALA A 57 22.07 -51.44 33.83
N THR A 58 22.60 -51.55 32.60
CA THR A 58 23.52 -52.58 31.99
C THR A 58 22.97 -54.04 31.93
N LEU A 59 23.16 -54.91 30.91
CA LEU A 59 24.39 -55.37 30.22
C LEU A 59 24.17 -56.16 28.88
N HIS A 60 25.15 -56.02 27.96
CA HIS A 60 25.93 -56.95 27.08
C HIS A 60 25.41 -58.00 26.05
N SER A 61 25.74 -57.72 24.76
CA SER A 61 26.69 -58.32 23.79
C SER A 61 27.05 -59.83 23.62
N SER A 62 27.07 -60.25 22.33
CA SER A 62 28.14 -60.88 21.50
C SER A 62 28.19 -62.40 21.16
N ALA A 63 28.54 -62.65 19.87
CA ALA A 63 29.34 -63.75 19.25
C ALA A 63 28.66 -64.89 18.44
N GLY A 64 29.12 -65.06 17.17
CA GLY A 64 29.67 -66.34 16.67
C GLY A 64 28.93 -67.19 15.61
N LEU A 65 29.51 -67.23 14.38
CA LEU A 65 29.43 -68.17 13.23
C LEU A 65 28.94 -69.62 13.50
N VAL A 66 28.24 -70.33 12.58
CA VAL A 66 28.77 -71.11 11.42
C VAL A 66 27.58 -71.66 10.59
N GLY A 67 27.71 -71.74 9.26
CA GLY A 67 27.02 -72.78 8.45
C GLY A 67 26.46 -72.35 7.09
N ASN A 68 27.25 -72.51 6.03
CA ASN A 68 26.78 -72.67 4.64
C ASN A 68 26.68 -74.19 4.36
N PRO A 69 25.74 -74.71 3.54
CA PRO A 69 26.08 -74.83 2.11
C PRO A 69 24.91 -74.73 1.10
N ALA A 70 25.26 -74.17 -0.06
CA ALA A 70 25.03 -74.68 -1.42
C ALA A 70 23.62 -74.80 -2.05
N LEU A 71 23.48 -74.02 -3.14
CA LEU A 71 23.10 -74.38 -4.52
C LEU A 71 21.66 -74.74 -4.92
N MET A 72 21.30 -74.12 -6.06
CA MET A 72 20.37 -74.52 -7.14
C MET A 72 18.93 -73.99 -7.13
N GLY A 73 18.58 -73.36 -8.27
CA GLY A 73 17.32 -73.66 -8.96
C GLY A 73 16.30 -72.52 -9.09
N LYS A 74 16.37 -71.77 -10.19
CA LYS A 74 15.23 -71.00 -10.72
C LYS A 74 14.08 -71.95 -11.11
N ALA A 75 12.85 -71.65 -10.67
CA ALA A 75 11.60 -71.63 -11.47
C ALA A 75 10.35 -71.54 -10.57
N PRO A 76 9.26 -70.87 -10.99
CA PRO A 76 8.11 -70.57 -10.14
C PRO A 76 6.99 -71.62 -10.29
N ARG A 77 6.33 -72.01 -9.19
CA ARG A 77 5.01 -72.65 -9.23
C ARG A 77 4.10 -72.22 -8.07
N GLN A 78 3.05 -71.50 -8.45
CA GLN A 78 1.66 -71.44 -7.95
C GLN A 78 1.36 -71.91 -6.51
N ALA A 79 0.78 -70.99 -5.72
CA ALA A 79 -0.01 -71.30 -4.53
C ALA A 79 -1.42 -70.66 -4.64
N PRO A 80 -2.46 -71.25 -4.02
CA PRO A 80 -3.86 -71.06 -4.39
C PRO A 80 -4.51 -69.85 -3.71
N ASN A 81 -5.30 -69.11 -4.47
CA ASN A 81 -5.99 -67.90 -4.02
C ASN A 81 -7.24 -68.26 -3.20
N ARG A 82 -7.12 -68.31 -1.87
CA ARG A 82 -8.26 -68.22 -0.93
C ARG A 82 -8.24 -66.83 -0.29
N GLN A 83 -8.86 -65.84 -0.94
CA GLN A 83 -9.16 -64.55 -0.31
C GLN A 83 -10.55 -64.63 0.36
N LYS A 84 -10.55 -64.38 1.68
CA LYS A 84 -11.76 -64.29 2.52
C LYS A 84 -12.66 -63.13 2.06
N PRO A 85 -13.99 -63.22 2.26
CA PRO A 85 -14.90 -62.11 1.96
C PRO A 85 -14.55 -60.90 2.82
N VAL A 86 -14.55 -59.71 2.19
CA VAL A 86 -14.26 -58.42 2.83
C VAL A 86 -15.40 -58.07 3.77
N ASP A 87 -15.09 -57.92 5.06
CA ASP A 87 -16.07 -57.60 6.10
C ASP A 87 -16.48 -56.12 5.99
N THR A 88 -17.65 -55.89 5.39
CA THR A 88 -18.21 -54.56 5.10
C THR A 88 -18.64 -53.80 6.35
N SER A 89 -18.86 -54.50 7.47
CA SER A 89 -19.31 -53.88 8.73
C SER A 89 -18.21 -53.05 9.40
N ALA A 90 -16.96 -53.52 9.35
CA ALA A 90 -15.81 -52.82 9.92
C ALA A 90 -15.45 -51.53 9.15
N ILE A 91 -15.82 -51.46 7.88
CA ILE A 91 -15.61 -50.29 7.01
C ILE A 91 -16.64 -49.21 7.33
N GLN A 92 -17.92 -49.58 7.50
CA GLN A 92 -18.99 -48.65 7.90
C GLN A 92 -18.75 -48.04 9.29
N ASP A 93 -18.26 -48.83 10.25
CA ASP A 93 -18.00 -48.34 11.62
C ASP A 93 -16.81 -47.36 11.66
N ARG A 94 -15.78 -47.57 10.82
CA ARG A 94 -14.66 -46.62 10.64
C ARG A 94 -15.07 -45.35 9.89
N LEU A 95 -16.00 -45.45 8.93
CA LEU A 95 -16.54 -44.33 8.16
C LEU A 95 -17.38 -43.36 9.01
N SER A 96 -18.22 -43.90 9.92
CA SER A 96 -19.03 -43.07 10.82
C SER A 96 -18.16 -42.27 11.79
N LYS A 97 -17.08 -42.88 12.31
CA LYS A 97 -16.10 -42.24 13.18
C LYS A 97 -15.30 -41.16 12.47
N SER A 98 -14.95 -41.36 11.19
CA SER A 98 -14.26 -40.35 10.37
C SER A 98 -15.12 -39.09 10.16
N ARG A 99 -16.39 -39.26 9.77
CA ARG A 99 -17.31 -38.12 9.55
C ARG A 99 -17.56 -37.30 10.81
N GLN A 100 -17.69 -37.96 11.96
CA GLN A 100 -17.83 -37.27 13.26
C GLN A 100 -16.58 -36.48 13.64
N MET A 101 -15.40 -36.95 13.24
CA MET A 101 -14.13 -36.29 13.49
C MET A 101 -13.94 -35.08 12.56
N ASP A 102 -14.35 -35.18 11.30
CA ASP A 102 -14.27 -34.09 10.31
C ASP A 102 -15.23 -32.92 10.63
N ASP A 103 -16.47 -33.20 11.08
CA ASP A 103 -17.42 -32.17 11.52
C ASP A 103 -16.95 -31.44 12.79
N ALA A 104 -16.30 -32.16 13.70
CA ALA A 104 -15.72 -31.57 14.91
C ALA A 104 -14.59 -30.59 14.56
N ILE A 105 -13.71 -30.94 13.63
CA ILE A 105 -12.59 -30.09 13.20
C ILE A 105 -13.11 -28.80 12.54
N VAL A 106 -14.07 -28.90 11.61
CA VAL A 106 -14.63 -27.71 10.92
C VAL A 106 -15.28 -26.74 11.91
N LYS A 107 -16.00 -27.26 12.91
CA LYS A 107 -16.62 -26.42 13.95
C LYS A 107 -15.56 -25.72 14.80
N THR A 108 -14.53 -26.45 15.22
CA THR A 108 -13.44 -25.91 16.06
C THR A 108 -12.63 -24.84 15.31
N MET A 109 -12.32 -25.06 14.03
CA MET A 109 -11.65 -24.06 13.18
C MET A 109 -12.49 -22.79 12.99
N GLY A 110 -13.82 -22.92 12.81
CA GLY A 110 -14.71 -21.77 12.67
C GLY A 110 -14.81 -20.91 13.93
N GLU A 111 -14.79 -21.55 15.11
CA GLU A 111 -14.77 -20.86 16.40
C GLU A 111 -13.45 -20.11 16.63
N LEU A 112 -12.32 -20.70 16.24
CA LEU A 112 -10.99 -20.06 16.32
C LEU A 112 -10.88 -18.83 15.41
N VAL A 113 -11.36 -18.92 14.18
CA VAL A 113 -11.36 -17.81 13.21
C VAL A 113 -12.22 -16.65 13.72
N SER A 114 -13.43 -16.95 14.22
CA SER A 114 -14.30 -15.92 14.79
C SER A 114 -13.62 -15.18 15.94
N ARG A 115 -12.86 -15.91 16.78
CA ARG A 115 -12.15 -15.32 17.91
C ARG A 115 -10.96 -14.45 17.49
N ILE A 116 -10.26 -14.81 16.42
CA ILE A 116 -9.18 -14.00 15.84
C ILE A 116 -9.74 -12.69 15.27
N CYS A 117 -10.85 -12.75 14.52
CA CYS A 117 -11.51 -11.55 13.98
C CYS A 117 -11.99 -10.60 15.10
N GLU A 118 -12.55 -11.14 16.19
CA GLU A 118 -12.98 -10.32 17.36
C GLU A 118 -11.81 -9.58 18.02
N LEU A 119 -10.60 -10.17 18.02
CA LEU A 119 -9.40 -9.55 18.59
C LEU A 119 -8.85 -8.45 17.68
N GLU A 120 -8.92 -8.62 16.35
CA GLU A 120 -8.57 -7.58 15.38
C GLU A 120 -9.50 -6.37 15.47
N ASP A 121 -10.80 -6.62 15.55
CA ASP A 121 -11.82 -5.59 15.77
C ASP A 121 -11.59 -4.78 17.06
N ARG A 122 -11.06 -5.43 18.10
CA ARG A 122 -10.66 -4.74 19.34
C ARG A 122 -9.38 -3.94 19.16
N GLN A 123 -8.42 -4.45 18.39
CA GLN A 123 -7.14 -3.78 18.13
C GLN A 123 -7.34 -2.51 17.29
N ASP A 124 -8.20 -2.58 16.26
CA ASP A 124 -8.56 -1.46 15.40
C ASP A 124 -9.34 -0.37 16.14
N ARG A 125 -10.23 -0.76 17.07
CA ARG A 125 -10.94 0.20 17.94
C ARG A 125 -9.98 0.96 18.86
N VAL A 126 -8.99 0.28 19.44
CA VAL A 126 -7.96 0.92 20.29
C VAL A 126 -7.07 1.87 19.49
N LEU A 127 -6.75 1.53 18.23
CA LEU A 127 -6.02 2.40 17.30
C LEU A 127 -6.85 3.61 16.84
N ALA A 128 -8.16 3.44 16.62
CA ALA A 128 -9.07 4.52 16.27
C ALA A 128 -9.29 5.50 17.44
N ASP A 129 -9.43 4.98 18.66
CA ASP A 129 -9.58 5.81 19.87
C ASP A 129 -8.34 6.63 20.18
N SER A 130 -7.14 6.14 19.84
CA SER A 130 -5.89 6.89 19.97
C SER A 130 -5.68 7.97 18.90
N GLN A 131 -6.39 7.89 17.76
CA GLN A 131 -6.38 8.93 16.71
C GLN A 131 -7.46 10.00 16.89
N SER A 132 -8.54 9.73 17.62
CA SER A 132 -9.68 10.65 17.75
C SER A 132 -9.51 11.76 18.81
N HIS A 133 -8.55 11.63 19.74
CA HIS A 133 -8.38 12.57 20.85
C HIS A 133 -7.24 13.57 20.59
N GLY A 134 -7.54 14.66 19.87
CA GLY A 134 -6.66 15.82 19.68
C GLY A 134 -6.44 16.70 20.92
N LYS A 135 -6.36 16.13 22.14
CA LYS A 135 -6.05 16.87 23.37
C LYS A 135 -4.90 16.19 24.14
N ARG A 136 -3.96 17.04 24.61
CA ARG A 136 -2.71 16.78 25.35
C ARG A 136 -2.53 15.36 25.92
N PRO A 137 -1.34 14.75 25.79
CA PRO A 137 -1.05 13.44 26.38
C PRO A 137 -1.13 13.55 27.91
N GLN A 138 -2.16 12.94 28.47
CA GLN A 138 -2.28 12.59 29.88
C GLN A 138 -1.91 11.10 30.05
N PRO A 139 -1.65 10.60 31.28
CA PRO A 139 -1.01 9.30 31.53
C PRO A 139 -1.85 8.04 31.19
N ALA A 140 -2.71 8.10 30.18
CA ALA A 140 -3.48 6.99 29.62
C ALA A 140 -2.70 6.14 28.59
N ASP A 141 -1.52 6.57 28.13
CA ASP A 141 -0.72 5.88 27.11
C ASP A 141 -0.18 4.51 27.53
N THR A 142 -0.05 4.24 28.83
CA THR A 142 0.45 2.94 29.32
C THR A 142 -0.61 1.85 29.25
N THR A 143 -1.90 2.22 29.40
CA THR A 143 -3.02 1.28 29.37
C THR A 143 -3.33 0.82 27.95
N SER A 144 -3.30 1.71 26.96
CA SER A 144 -3.48 1.36 25.54
C SER A 144 -2.37 0.47 25.01
N LYS A 145 -1.12 0.69 25.46
CA LYS A 145 0.02 -0.16 25.10
C LYS A 145 -0.07 -1.56 25.72
N LEU A 146 -0.49 -1.66 26.98
CA LEU A 146 -0.75 -2.95 27.65
C LEU A 146 -1.91 -3.74 27.02
N VAL A 147 -2.96 -3.05 26.56
CA VAL A 147 -4.09 -3.67 25.86
C VAL A 147 -3.65 -4.18 24.47
N MET A 148 -2.83 -3.42 23.74
CA MET A 148 -2.25 -3.89 22.47
C MET A 148 -1.35 -5.12 22.66
N ASP A 149 -0.43 -5.09 23.64
CA ASP A 149 0.45 -6.24 23.92
C ASP A 149 -0.33 -7.49 24.36
N ALA A 150 -1.43 -7.33 25.09
CA ALA A 150 -2.31 -8.43 25.47
C ALA A 150 -3.06 -9.02 24.25
N CYS A 151 -3.57 -8.17 23.34
CA CYS A 151 -4.26 -8.61 22.13
C CYS A 151 -3.30 -9.35 21.17
N VAL A 152 -2.05 -8.89 21.04
CA VAL A 152 -1.03 -9.56 20.21
C VAL A 152 -0.69 -10.95 20.76
N LYS A 153 -0.48 -11.08 22.08
CA LYS A 153 -0.21 -12.39 22.71
C LYS A 153 -1.37 -13.37 22.60
N GLU A 154 -2.60 -12.87 22.74
CA GLU A 154 -3.81 -13.70 22.61
C GLU A 154 -4.03 -14.15 21.16
N ARG A 155 -3.76 -13.27 20.18
CA ARG A 155 -3.77 -13.62 18.75
C ARG A 155 -2.71 -14.67 18.41
N ASP A 156 -1.49 -14.50 18.89
CA ASP A 156 -0.40 -15.46 18.63
C ASP A 156 -0.71 -16.85 19.22
N TYR A 157 -1.44 -16.91 20.35
CA TYR A 157 -1.93 -18.18 20.92
C TYR A 157 -2.94 -18.88 19.99
N TYR A 158 -3.95 -18.16 19.49
CA TYR A 158 -4.95 -18.73 18.59
C TYR A 158 -4.38 -19.07 17.21
N MET A 159 -3.39 -18.32 16.72
CA MET A 159 -2.67 -18.64 15.47
C MET A 159 -1.88 -19.95 15.59
N ASN A 160 -1.18 -20.16 16.71
CA ASN A 160 -0.48 -21.43 16.96
C ASN A 160 -1.45 -22.62 17.09
N LEU A 161 -2.65 -22.40 17.65
CA LEU A 161 -3.68 -23.43 17.75
C LEU A 161 -4.26 -23.77 16.37
N LEU A 162 -4.47 -22.77 15.51
CA LEU A 162 -4.89 -22.95 14.12
C LEU A 162 -3.84 -23.72 13.30
N GLU A 163 -2.55 -23.44 13.48
CA GLU A 163 -1.46 -24.17 12.81
C GLU A 163 -1.42 -25.65 13.19
N ARG A 164 -1.74 -25.99 14.46
CA ARG A 164 -1.87 -27.39 14.88
C ARG A 164 -3.06 -28.10 14.24
N GLU A 165 -4.21 -27.45 14.16
CA GLU A 165 -5.40 -28.01 13.51
C GLU A 165 -5.21 -28.21 11.99
N ILE A 166 -4.47 -27.31 11.33
CA ILE A 166 -4.04 -27.46 9.92
C ILE A 166 -3.13 -28.68 9.74
N ALA A 167 -2.24 -28.96 10.71
CA ALA A 167 -1.38 -30.14 10.66
C ALA A 167 -2.19 -31.44 10.78
N VAL A 168 -3.17 -31.51 11.69
CA VAL A 168 -4.05 -32.69 11.85
C VAL A 168 -4.86 -32.97 10.58
N THR A 169 -5.36 -31.92 9.92
CA THR A 169 -6.09 -32.07 8.63
C THR A 169 -5.19 -32.47 7.47
N SER A 170 -3.90 -32.11 7.50
CA SER A 170 -2.94 -32.59 6.50
C SER A 170 -2.70 -34.09 6.58
N GLU A 171 -2.69 -34.66 7.79
CA GLU A 171 -2.51 -36.10 8.01
C GLU A 171 -3.75 -36.91 7.58
N LEU A 172 -4.96 -36.39 7.82
CA LEU A 172 -6.20 -36.99 7.32
C LEU A 172 -6.26 -37.04 5.78
N ARG A 173 -5.71 -36.04 5.07
CA ARG A 173 -5.60 -36.04 3.60
C ARG A 173 -4.68 -37.13 3.07
N GLU A 174 -3.59 -37.41 3.78
CA GLU A 174 -2.65 -38.47 3.39
C GLU A 174 -3.33 -39.85 3.49
N GLN A 175 -4.18 -40.05 4.50
CA GLN A 175 -5.00 -41.25 4.65
C GLN A 175 -6.04 -41.40 3.52
N LEU A 176 -6.65 -40.30 3.06
CA LEU A 176 -7.57 -40.30 1.91
C LEU A 176 -6.89 -40.70 0.60
N LYS A 177 -5.67 -40.20 0.32
CA LYS A 177 -4.90 -40.61 -0.86
C LYS A 177 -4.62 -42.11 -0.90
N VAL A 178 -4.31 -42.70 0.27
CA VAL A 178 -4.09 -44.15 0.38
C VAL A 178 -5.37 -44.92 0.04
N ARG A 179 -6.54 -44.45 0.49
CA ARG A 179 -7.84 -45.05 0.15
C ARG A 179 -8.17 -44.92 -1.34
N GLU A 180 -7.92 -43.77 -1.97
CA GLU A 180 -8.12 -43.58 -3.42
C GLU A 180 -7.28 -44.57 -4.24
N LYS A 181 -6.02 -44.77 -3.85
CA LYS A 181 -5.14 -45.75 -4.53
C LYS A 181 -5.68 -47.17 -4.42
N THR A 182 -6.18 -47.58 -3.24
CA THR A 182 -6.79 -48.91 -3.07
C THR A 182 -8.06 -49.09 -3.90
N TYR A 183 -8.81 -48.01 -4.15
CA TYR A 183 -9.99 -48.04 -5.01
C TYR A 183 -9.63 -48.18 -6.49
N GLU A 184 -8.59 -47.49 -6.96
CA GLU A 184 -8.08 -47.64 -8.33
C GLU A 184 -7.58 -49.07 -8.61
N GLU A 185 -6.90 -49.68 -7.64
CA GLU A 185 -6.44 -51.08 -7.73
C GLU A 185 -7.63 -52.05 -7.84
N ALA A 186 -8.71 -51.83 -7.08
CA ALA A 186 -9.94 -52.61 -7.18
C ALA A 186 -10.66 -52.44 -8.53
N LEU A 187 -10.63 -51.22 -9.10
CA LEU A 187 -11.21 -50.94 -10.42
C LEU A 187 -10.45 -51.67 -11.55
N ARG A 188 -9.12 -51.75 -11.46
CA ARG A 188 -8.29 -52.51 -12.42
C ARG A 188 -8.59 -54.02 -12.36
N ALA A 189 -8.68 -54.58 -11.15
CA ALA A 189 -9.01 -55.99 -10.97
C ALA A 189 -10.39 -56.37 -11.54
N ARG A 190 -11.36 -55.43 -11.53
CA ARG A 190 -12.67 -55.60 -12.18
C ARG A 190 -12.54 -55.68 -13.70
N GLU A 191 -11.77 -54.80 -14.29
CA GLU A 191 -11.62 -54.73 -15.74
C GLU A 191 -10.94 -56.00 -16.28
N GLU A 192 -9.96 -56.53 -15.56
CA GLU A 192 -9.34 -57.83 -15.86
C GLU A 192 -10.34 -58.99 -15.83
N LEU A 193 -11.23 -59.03 -14.83
CA LEU A 193 -12.29 -60.04 -14.72
C LEU A 193 -13.34 -59.90 -15.84
N ARG A 194 -13.70 -58.67 -16.25
CA ARG A 194 -14.61 -58.40 -17.36
C ARG A 194 -14.05 -58.92 -18.68
N VAL A 195 -12.78 -58.60 -18.97
CA VAL A 195 -12.09 -59.08 -20.17
C VAL A 195 -12.00 -60.60 -20.20
N SER A 196 -11.68 -61.24 -19.07
CA SER A 196 -11.67 -62.71 -18.96
C SER A 196 -13.04 -63.35 -19.20
N SER A 197 -14.12 -62.71 -18.75
CA SER A 197 -15.51 -63.15 -19.00
C SER A 197 -15.92 -63.04 -20.48
N GLU A 198 -15.47 -61.99 -21.17
CA GLU A 198 -15.75 -61.80 -22.60
C GLU A 198 -14.97 -62.78 -23.48
N GLU A 199 -13.71 -63.05 -23.14
CA GLU A 199 -12.90 -64.04 -23.84
C GLU A 199 -13.46 -65.46 -23.70
N THR A 200 -13.92 -65.82 -22.51
CA THR A 200 -14.56 -67.13 -22.27
C THR A 200 -15.91 -67.25 -22.97
N SER A 201 -16.72 -66.18 -23.05
CA SER A 201 -17.95 -66.15 -23.86
C SER A 201 -17.67 -66.36 -25.35
N ARG A 202 -16.69 -65.66 -25.93
CA ARG A 202 -16.34 -65.82 -27.35
C ARG A 202 -15.86 -67.24 -27.67
N LYS A 203 -15.06 -67.85 -26.78
CA LYS A 203 -14.63 -69.25 -26.93
C LYS A 203 -15.83 -70.22 -26.94
N LEU A 204 -16.81 -69.99 -26.07
CA LEU A 204 -18.05 -70.78 -26.02
C LEU A 204 -18.90 -70.64 -27.28
N GLU A 205 -19.03 -69.43 -27.84
CA GLU A 205 -19.73 -69.21 -29.11
C GLU A 205 -19.04 -69.92 -30.27
N GLY A 206 -17.71 -69.87 -30.33
CA GLY A 206 -16.92 -70.60 -31.33
C GLY A 206 -17.12 -72.11 -31.26
N LEU A 207 -17.02 -72.69 -30.06
CA LEU A 207 -17.25 -74.13 -29.84
C LEU A 207 -18.69 -74.55 -30.20
N ARG A 208 -19.69 -73.71 -29.91
CA ARG A 208 -21.10 -73.98 -30.31
C ARG A 208 -21.25 -73.99 -31.83
N ALA A 209 -20.64 -73.04 -32.53
CA ALA A 209 -20.71 -72.96 -33.99
C ALA A 209 -20.09 -74.21 -34.64
N GLU A 210 -18.90 -74.61 -34.18
CA GLU A 210 -18.19 -75.80 -34.68
C GLU A 210 -18.95 -77.11 -34.40
N LEU A 211 -19.55 -77.23 -33.20
CA LEU A 211 -20.42 -78.35 -32.84
C LEU A 211 -21.65 -78.44 -33.76
N THR A 212 -22.24 -77.31 -34.10
CA THR A 212 -23.42 -77.23 -34.98
C THR A 212 -23.06 -77.64 -36.41
N GLU A 213 -21.89 -77.24 -36.89
CA GLU A 213 -21.38 -77.59 -38.21
C GLU A 213 -21.07 -79.09 -38.31
N LYS A 214 -20.33 -79.66 -37.35
CA LYS A 214 -20.05 -81.11 -37.33
C LYS A 214 -21.33 -81.94 -37.19
N SER A 215 -22.32 -81.48 -36.42
CA SER A 215 -23.63 -82.15 -36.30
C SER A 215 -24.36 -82.22 -37.65
N LYS A 216 -24.37 -81.12 -38.42
CA LYS A 216 -24.94 -81.08 -39.77
C LYS A 216 -24.23 -82.02 -40.75
N VAL A 217 -22.90 -82.13 -40.65
CA VAL A 217 -22.11 -83.06 -41.48
C VAL A 217 -22.49 -84.52 -41.17
N ILE A 218 -22.65 -84.86 -39.88
CA ILE A 218 -23.10 -86.20 -39.46
C ILE A 218 -24.52 -86.49 -39.98
N GLU A 219 -25.45 -85.54 -39.87
CA GLU A 219 -26.82 -85.68 -40.39
C GLU A 219 -26.85 -85.85 -41.91
N LYS A 220 -26.04 -85.08 -42.64
CA LYS A 220 -25.91 -85.18 -44.09
C LYS A 220 -25.41 -86.57 -44.51
N LEU A 221 -24.32 -87.04 -43.91
CA LEU A 221 -23.77 -88.38 -44.16
C LEU A 221 -24.75 -89.51 -43.80
N TRP A 222 -25.61 -89.29 -42.80
CA TRP A 222 -26.69 -90.23 -42.46
C TRP A 222 -27.83 -90.22 -43.49
N SER A 223 -28.24 -89.05 -43.97
CA SER A 223 -29.31 -88.90 -44.96
C SER A 223 -28.94 -89.49 -46.32
N GLU A 224 -27.70 -89.27 -46.78
CA GLU A 224 -27.16 -89.82 -48.04
C GLU A 224 -27.14 -91.36 -48.02
N LYS A 225 -26.96 -91.97 -46.84
CA LYS A 225 -27.02 -93.42 -46.65
C LYS A 225 -28.44 -93.98 -46.66
N SER A 226 -29.44 -93.20 -46.25
CA SER A 226 -30.85 -93.63 -46.20
C SER A 226 -31.55 -93.55 -47.56
N THR A 227 -31.02 -92.76 -48.51
CA THR A 227 -31.55 -92.60 -49.88
C THR A 227 -30.93 -93.54 -50.92
N GLY A 228 -29.83 -94.23 -50.58
CA GLY A 228 -29.10 -95.14 -51.49
C GLY A 228 -29.67 -96.56 -51.58
N GLY A 229 -30.98 -96.74 -51.42
CA GLY A 229 -31.65 -98.04 -51.45
C GLY A 229 -32.18 -98.42 -52.84
N GLN A 230 -31.31 -98.58 -53.85
CA GLN A 230 -31.52 -99.39 -55.06
C GLN A 230 -30.38 -99.16 -56.07
N MET A 231 -29.37 -100.04 -56.08
CA MET A 231 -28.73 -100.64 -57.28
C MET A 231 -27.38 -101.32 -56.92
N GLU A 232 -27.24 -102.55 -57.43
CA GLU A 232 -26.04 -103.41 -57.59
C GLU A 232 -25.16 -103.78 -56.38
N SER A 233 -25.29 -105.05 -55.98
CA SER A 233 -24.49 -105.77 -54.99
C SER A 233 -23.08 -106.09 -55.50
N GLY A 234 -22.04 -105.65 -54.78
CA GLY A 234 -20.68 -106.19 -54.95
C GLY A 234 -19.51 -105.29 -54.53
N LYS A 235 -19.71 -103.97 -54.36
CA LYS A 235 -18.65 -103.02 -53.91
C LYS A 235 -19.01 -102.23 -52.63
N TYR A 236 -20.11 -102.56 -51.97
CA TYR A 236 -20.68 -101.76 -50.88
C TYR A 236 -20.11 -102.01 -49.48
N ASP A 237 -19.26 -103.03 -49.28
CA ASP A 237 -18.79 -103.37 -47.93
C ASP A 237 -17.60 -102.50 -47.47
N GLU A 238 -16.61 -102.19 -48.32
CA GLU A 238 -15.45 -101.36 -47.92
C GLU A 238 -15.77 -99.86 -47.76
N GLU A 239 -16.58 -99.27 -48.64
CA GLU A 239 -16.98 -97.84 -48.53
C GLU A 239 -17.98 -97.61 -47.39
N GLY A 240 -18.84 -98.60 -47.13
CA GLY A 240 -19.76 -98.61 -45.99
C GLY A 240 -19.06 -98.68 -44.65
N GLU A 241 -17.96 -99.44 -44.55
CA GLU A 241 -17.11 -99.54 -43.35
C GLU A 241 -16.28 -98.28 -43.10
N LYS A 242 -15.66 -97.71 -44.15
CA LYS A 242 -14.94 -96.43 -44.06
C LYS A 242 -15.86 -95.30 -43.57
N SER A 243 -17.08 -95.22 -44.10
CA SER A 243 -18.07 -94.22 -43.68
C SER A 243 -18.55 -94.44 -42.23
N LYS A 244 -18.68 -95.70 -41.78
CA LYS A 244 -19.00 -96.02 -40.38
C LYS A 244 -17.88 -95.57 -39.43
N ASN A 245 -16.62 -95.80 -39.80
CA ASN A 245 -15.45 -95.41 -39.00
C ASN A 245 -15.30 -93.87 -38.91
N ILE A 246 -15.60 -93.16 -40.00
CA ILE A 246 -15.62 -91.69 -40.01
C ILE A 246 -16.75 -91.16 -39.12
N ILE A 247 -17.96 -91.73 -39.21
CA ILE A 247 -19.09 -91.33 -38.36
C ILE A 247 -18.81 -91.63 -36.88
N SER A 248 -18.20 -92.77 -36.54
CA SER A 248 -17.86 -93.08 -35.14
C SER A 248 -16.78 -92.14 -34.60
N SER A 249 -15.74 -91.84 -35.38
CA SER A 249 -14.70 -90.87 -35.01
C SER A 249 -15.27 -89.45 -34.82
N LEU A 250 -16.13 -88.99 -35.74
CA LEU A 250 -16.80 -87.70 -35.61
C LEU A 250 -17.75 -87.62 -34.41
N ARG A 251 -18.40 -88.74 -34.04
CA ARG A 251 -19.23 -88.82 -32.82
C ARG A 251 -18.41 -88.74 -31.54
N GLU A 252 -17.27 -89.42 -31.47
CA GLU A 252 -16.36 -89.29 -30.31
C GLU A 252 -15.82 -87.86 -30.16
N GLU A 253 -15.49 -87.19 -31.26
CA GLU A 253 -15.11 -85.77 -31.24
C GLU A 253 -16.27 -84.88 -30.78
N LEU A 254 -17.51 -85.17 -31.21
CA LEU A 254 -18.72 -84.45 -30.81
C LEU A 254 -18.95 -84.57 -29.29
N ASP A 255 -18.84 -85.78 -28.73
CA ASP A 255 -19.00 -86.05 -27.30
C ASP A 255 -17.89 -85.39 -26.46
N LYS A 256 -16.68 -85.26 -27.01
CA LYS A 256 -15.58 -84.53 -26.36
C LYS A 256 -15.87 -83.03 -26.32
N MET A 257 -16.29 -82.43 -27.44
CA MET A 257 -16.64 -81.01 -27.51
C MET A 257 -17.87 -80.67 -26.66
N GLN A 258 -18.87 -81.55 -26.57
CA GLN A 258 -20.02 -81.36 -25.69
C GLN A 258 -19.61 -81.32 -24.21
N ARG A 259 -18.67 -82.18 -23.79
CA ARG A 259 -18.13 -82.15 -22.41
C ARG A 259 -17.36 -80.86 -22.13
N GLU A 260 -16.53 -80.41 -23.06
CA GLU A 260 -15.80 -79.13 -22.95
C GLU A 260 -16.76 -77.93 -22.89
N LEU A 261 -17.85 -77.95 -23.66
CA LEU A 261 -18.88 -76.92 -23.65
C LEU A 261 -19.57 -76.81 -22.28
N VAL A 262 -19.90 -77.95 -21.66
CA VAL A 262 -20.51 -77.99 -20.32
C VAL A 262 -19.58 -77.40 -19.27
N VAL A 263 -18.30 -77.78 -19.27
CA VAL A 263 -17.30 -77.26 -18.33
C VAL A 263 -17.14 -75.74 -18.49
N ASN A 264 -16.91 -75.26 -19.72
CA ASN A 264 -16.73 -73.83 -19.99
C ASN A 264 -18.00 -73.02 -19.68
N SER A 265 -19.20 -73.57 -19.90
CA SER A 265 -20.45 -72.89 -19.55
C SER A 265 -20.63 -72.74 -18.03
N SER A 266 -20.18 -73.72 -17.26
CA SER A 266 -20.20 -73.67 -15.80
C SER A 266 -19.19 -72.66 -15.25
N GLU A 267 -18.01 -72.56 -15.85
CA GLU A 267 -17.01 -71.54 -15.50
C GLU A 267 -17.49 -70.13 -15.84
N LEU A 268 -18.08 -69.92 -17.04
CA LEU A 268 -18.64 -68.64 -17.42
C LEU A 268 -19.74 -68.19 -16.45
N SER A 269 -20.64 -69.10 -16.03
CA SER A 269 -21.67 -68.78 -15.04
C SER A 269 -21.10 -68.34 -13.69
N ARG A 270 -19.98 -68.95 -13.25
CA ARG A 270 -19.30 -68.57 -12.00
C ARG A 270 -18.62 -67.21 -12.11
N VAL A 271 -17.96 -66.93 -13.24
CA VAL A 271 -17.30 -65.64 -13.50
C VAL A 271 -18.32 -64.52 -13.63
N THR A 272 -19.44 -64.77 -14.32
CA THR A 272 -20.53 -63.78 -14.52
C THR A 272 -21.20 -63.43 -13.19
N SER A 273 -21.45 -64.42 -12.31
CA SER A 273 -21.98 -64.17 -10.96
C SER A 273 -21.04 -63.29 -10.14
N ARG A 274 -19.73 -63.60 -10.15
CA ARG A 274 -18.73 -62.82 -9.40
C ARG A 274 -18.51 -61.42 -9.97
N ALA A 275 -18.66 -61.24 -11.29
CA ALA A 275 -18.65 -59.93 -11.93
C ALA A 275 -19.85 -59.07 -11.47
N SER A 276 -21.06 -59.66 -11.38
CA SER A 276 -22.26 -58.96 -10.90
C SER A 276 -22.16 -58.52 -9.44
N GLU A 277 -21.56 -59.35 -8.57
CA GLU A 277 -21.31 -59.00 -7.17
C GLU A 277 -20.32 -57.83 -7.05
N MET A 278 -19.25 -57.84 -7.86
CA MET A 278 -18.29 -56.73 -7.91
C MET A 278 -18.89 -55.44 -8.50
N GLU A 279 -19.85 -55.54 -9.40
CA GLU A 279 -20.52 -54.39 -10.00
C GLU A 279 -21.34 -53.63 -8.95
N ASN A 280 -22.10 -54.36 -8.13
CA ASN A 280 -22.84 -53.79 -7.00
C ASN A 280 -21.93 -53.14 -5.94
N VAL A 281 -20.77 -53.73 -5.65
CA VAL A 281 -19.79 -53.16 -4.72
C VAL A 281 -19.16 -51.88 -5.29
N ASN A 282 -18.86 -51.86 -6.60
CA ASN A 282 -18.31 -50.67 -7.26
C ASN A 282 -19.32 -49.53 -7.33
N GLU A 283 -20.60 -49.81 -7.55
CA GLU A 283 -21.62 -48.76 -7.59
C GLU A 283 -21.76 -48.06 -6.23
N LYS A 284 -21.69 -48.83 -5.14
CA LYS A 284 -21.66 -48.29 -3.78
C LYS A 284 -20.40 -47.47 -3.50
N LEU A 285 -19.22 -48.00 -3.84
CA LEU A 285 -17.94 -47.28 -3.68
C LEU A 285 -17.88 -46.01 -4.54
N ARG A 286 -18.46 -46.02 -5.75
CA ARG A 286 -18.54 -44.83 -6.62
C ARG A 286 -19.33 -43.70 -5.98
N HIS A 287 -20.47 -44.01 -5.37
CA HIS A 287 -21.26 -43.02 -4.68
C HIS A 287 -20.53 -42.46 -3.45
N GLU A 288 -19.84 -43.30 -2.70
CA GLU A 288 -19.05 -42.87 -1.54
C GLU A 288 -17.85 -42.01 -1.93
N VAL A 289 -17.05 -42.42 -2.92
CA VAL A 289 -15.90 -41.65 -3.43
C VAL A 289 -16.35 -40.30 -3.99
N ASN A 290 -17.49 -40.23 -4.69
CA ASN A 290 -18.01 -38.96 -5.18
C ASN A 290 -18.46 -38.05 -4.03
N SER A 291 -19.11 -38.59 -2.99
CA SER A 291 -19.48 -37.80 -1.80
C SER A 291 -18.26 -37.26 -1.03
N GLU A 292 -17.19 -38.06 -0.93
CA GLU A 292 -15.93 -37.64 -0.30
C GLU A 292 -15.17 -36.62 -1.17
N ARG A 293 -15.26 -36.71 -2.50
CA ARG A 293 -14.68 -35.73 -3.42
C ARG A 293 -15.35 -34.36 -3.34
N GLU A 294 -16.68 -34.34 -3.27
CA GLU A 294 -17.45 -33.09 -3.10
C GLU A 294 -17.09 -32.42 -1.77
N PHE A 295 -17.03 -33.20 -0.68
CA PHE A 295 -16.61 -32.68 0.62
C PHE A 295 -15.14 -32.22 0.66
N SER A 296 -14.22 -32.98 0.04
CA SER A 296 -12.81 -32.60 -0.09
C SER A 296 -12.61 -31.31 -0.88
N ALA A 297 -13.43 -31.08 -1.91
CA ALA A 297 -13.42 -29.84 -2.68
C ALA A 297 -13.86 -28.64 -1.84
N ASP A 298 -14.89 -28.79 -1.02
CA ASP A 298 -15.34 -27.74 -0.10
C ASP A 298 -14.30 -27.42 0.99
N VAL A 299 -13.64 -28.44 1.53
CA VAL A 299 -12.53 -28.25 2.49
C VAL A 299 -11.33 -27.56 1.82
N LYS A 300 -10.97 -27.92 0.59
CA LYS A 300 -9.91 -27.24 -0.18
C LYS A 300 -10.24 -25.76 -0.42
N LYS A 301 -11.50 -25.46 -0.75
CA LYS A 301 -11.95 -24.07 -0.97
C LYS A 301 -11.86 -23.23 0.30
N LYS A 302 -12.27 -23.79 1.45
CA LYS A 302 -12.12 -23.12 2.76
C LYS A 302 -10.65 -22.96 3.17
N MET A 303 -9.79 -23.94 2.90
CA MET A 303 -8.36 -23.83 3.19
C MET A 303 -7.67 -22.75 2.34
N LEU A 304 -7.95 -22.71 1.04
CA LEU A 304 -7.40 -21.68 0.16
C LEU A 304 -7.82 -20.28 0.64
N HIS A 305 -9.05 -20.15 1.13
CA HIS A 305 -9.52 -18.91 1.73
C HIS A 305 -8.72 -18.53 2.99
N LEU A 306 -8.48 -19.49 3.89
CA LEU A 306 -7.71 -19.29 5.13
C LEU A 306 -6.22 -19.00 4.86
N GLU A 307 -5.60 -19.62 3.85
CA GLU A 307 -4.22 -19.31 3.43
C GLU A 307 -4.11 -17.90 2.88
N ASN A 308 -5.04 -17.49 2.02
CA ASN A 308 -5.08 -16.12 1.50
C ASN A 308 -5.31 -15.09 2.63
N GLU A 309 -6.12 -15.44 3.62
CA GLU A 309 -6.35 -14.60 4.79
C GLU A 309 -5.11 -14.52 5.69
N LYS A 310 -4.41 -15.64 5.93
CA LYS A 310 -3.10 -15.68 6.62
C LYS A 310 -2.06 -14.79 5.93
N ASP A 311 -1.97 -14.85 4.60
CA ASP A 311 -1.03 -14.05 3.83
C ASP A 311 -1.39 -12.56 3.87
N ARG A 312 -2.69 -12.22 3.79
CA ARG A 312 -3.16 -10.84 3.95
C ARG A 312 -2.82 -10.27 5.32
N LEU A 313 -3.01 -11.07 6.38
CA LEU A 313 -2.71 -10.67 7.75
C LEU A 313 -1.20 -10.54 8.00
N SER A 314 -0.39 -11.42 7.41
CA SER A 314 1.08 -11.33 7.43
C SER A 314 1.59 -10.06 6.77
N LEU A 315 1.00 -9.68 5.62
CA LEU A 315 1.34 -8.44 4.93
C LEU A 315 0.93 -7.20 5.74
N SER A 316 -0.28 -7.18 6.28
CA SER A 316 -0.79 -6.10 7.15
C SER A 316 0.08 -5.93 8.41
N ALA A 317 0.50 -7.03 9.03
CA ALA A 317 1.41 -7.01 10.17
C ALA A 317 2.80 -6.44 9.80
N LYS A 318 3.35 -6.80 8.64
CA LYS A 318 4.62 -6.22 8.15
C LYS A 318 4.51 -4.72 7.88
N GLU A 319 3.42 -4.28 7.27
CA GLU A 319 3.15 -2.85 7.03
C GLU A 319 2.91 -2.08 8.34
N ALA A 320 2.27 -2.69 9.34
CA ALA A 320 2.11 -2.12 10.67
C ALA A 320 3.47 -1.98 11.38
N CYS A 321 4.34 -3.00 11.30
CA CYS A 321 5.71 -2.92 11.85
C CYS A 321 6.55 -1.83 11.14
N GLN A 322 6.50 -1.73 9.82
CA GLN A 322 7.21 -0.68 9.08
C GLN A 322 6.72 0.72 9.45
N ARG A 323 5.41 0.89 9.66
CA ARG A 323 4.84 2.14 10.18
C ARG A 323 5.30 2.44 11.61
N ALA A 324 5.37 1.43 12.47
CA ALA A 324 5.89 1.59 13.83
C ALA A 324 7.37 2.01 13.83
N ASP A 325 8.21 1.44 12.97
CA ASP A 325 9.62 1.81 12.81
C ASP A 325 9.79 3.27 12.34
N TYR A 326 8.91 3.72 11.43
CA TYR A 326 8.91 5.12 10.97
C TYR A 326 8.53 6.08 12.10
N VAL A 327 7.47 5.75 12.84
CA VAL A 327 7.04 6.53 14.01
C VAL A 327 8.10 6.54 15.12
N GLU A 328 8.84 5.45 15.31
CA GLU A 328 9.93 5.40 16.29
C GLU A 328 11.11 6.29 15.90
N ARG A 329 11.46 6.33 14.60
CA ARG A 329 12.48 7.28 14.09
C ARG A 329 12.03 8.73 14.24
N ASP A 330 10.77 9.03 13.91
CA ASP A 330 10.21 10.38 14.09
C ASP A 330 10.16 10.77 15.57
N LEU A 331 9.83 9.85 16.47
CA LEU A 331 9.87 10.07 17.92
C LEU A 331 11.30 10.30 18.43
N MET A 332 12.31 9.64 17.86
CA MET A 332 13.72 9.92 18.17
C MET A 332 14.11 11.32 17.69
N ALA A 333 13.81 11.69 16.45
CA ALA A 333 14.08 13.02 15.92
C ALA A 333 13.36 14.12 16.74
N LEU A 334 12.10 13.88 17.13
CA LEU A 334 11.34 14.79 18.00
C LEU A 334 11.91 14.86 19.42
N ARG A 335 12.49 13.77 19.95
CA ARG A 335 13.21 13.80 21.24
C ARG A 335 14.47 14.65 21.16
N ASP A 336 15.21 14.56 20.07
CA ASP A 336 16.43 15.36 19.86
C ASP A 336 16.08 16.85 19.70
N ILE A 337 15.04 17.16 18.92
CA ILE A 337 14.50 18.52 18.81
C ILE A 337 13.99 19.02 20.16
N LYS A 338 13.27 18.19 20.92
CA LYS A 338 12.80 18.54 22.27
C LYS A 338 13.95 18.79 23.23
N PHE A 339 15.03 18.02 23.14
CA PHE A 339 16.22 18.20 23.97
C PHE A 339 16.90 19.55 23.64
N SER A 340 17.08 19.86 22.36
CA SER A 340 17.64 21.14 21.92
C SER A 340 16.77 22.34 22.33
N LEU A 341 15.44 22.23 22.17
CA LEU A 341 14.50 23.26 22.63
C LEU A 341 14.49 23.41 24.15
N SER A 342 14.61 22.30 24.90
CA SER A 342 14.72 22.33 26.36
C SER A 342 15.99 23.06 26.82
N GLU A 343 17.09 22.89 26.11
CA GLU A 343 18.35 23.57 26.38
C GLU A 343 18.26 25.07 26.09
N GLN A 344 17.65 25.45 24.97
CA GLN A 344 17.35 26.85 24.63
C GLN A 344 16.41 27.51 25.65
N VAL A 345 15.34 26.83 26.06
CA VAL A 345 14.40 27.32 27.08
C VAL A 345 15.09 27.48 28.44
N SER A 346 16.01 26.59 28.80
CA SER A 346 16.84 26.71 30.01
C SER A 346 17.74 27.94 29.96
N SER A 347 18.38 28.20 28.82
CA SER A 347 19.20 29.39 28.58
C SER A 347 18.37 30.67 28.71
N LEU A 348 17.24 30.74 28.01
CA LEU A 348 16.33 31.89 28.03
C LEU A 348 15.74 32.13 29.43
N LYS A 349 15.46 31.06 30.20
CA LYS A 349 15.02 31.19 31.60
C LYS A 349 16.09 31.82 32.49
N LYS A 350 17.35 31.38 32.37
CA LYS A 350 18.46 32.01 33.13
C LYS A 350 18.62 33.48 32.79
N GLU A 351 18.44 33.83 31.52
CA GLU A 351 18.52 35.20 31.03
C GLU A 351 17.35 36.06 31.55
N CYS A 352 16.13 35.52 31.53
CA CYS A 352 14.95 36.17 32.13
C CYS A 352 15.10 36.35 33.64
N GLU A 353 15.59 35.35 34.38
CA GLU A 353 15.88 35.47 35.82
C GLU A 353 16.93 36.54 36.10
N GLY A 354 17.94 36.68 35.23
CA GLY A 354 18.93 37.76 35.30
C GLY A 354 18.30 39.13 35.09
N MET A 355 17.43 39.28 34.10
CA MET A 355 16.71 40.52 33.82
C MET A 355 15.70 40.88 34.92
N GLU A 356 15.00 39.91 35.51
CA GLU A 356 14.07 40.14 36.61
C GLU A 356 14.79 40.64 37.87
N ARG A 357 15.95 40.07 38.21
CA ARG A 357 16.79 40.58 39.32
C ARG A 357 17.26 42.00 39.07
N SER A 358 17.65 42.32 37.83
CA SER A 358 18.06 43.67 37.45
C SER A 358 16.88 44.66 37.55
N ASN A 359 15.69 44.28 37.09
CA ASN A 359 14.49 45.11 37.22
C ASN A 359 14.08 45.33 38.68
N GLN A 360 14.22 44.32 39.55
CA GLN A 360 13.97 44.48 40.99
C GLN A 360 14.95 45.46 41.64
N ALA A 361 16.24 45.41 41.28
CA ALA A 361 17.25 46.35 41.77
C ALA A 361 16.94 47.79 41.31
N ILE A 362 16.60 47.98 40.03
CA ILE A 362 16.21 49.28 39.47
C ILE A 362 14.94 49.82 40.16
N GLN A 363 13.97 48.94 40.45
CA GLN A 363 12.74 49.34 41.13
C GLN A 363 12.98 49.77 42.58
N GLN A 364 13.85 49.07 43.32
CA GLN A 364 14.28 49.50 44.67
C GLN A 364 15.02 50.84 44.64
N GLU A 365 15.90 51.05 43.65
CA GLU A 365 16.63 52.31 43.49
C GLU A 365 15.67 53.46 43.17
N LYS A 366 14.66 53.23 42.33
CA LYS A 366 13.59 54.19 42.04
C LYS A 366 12.78 54.56 43.28
N GLU A 367 12.44 53.60 44.14
CA GLU A 367 11.74 53.87 45.40
C GLU A 367 12.59 54.69 46.38
N ASN A 368 13.89 54.42 46.46
CA ASN A 368 14.84 55.19 47.28
C ASN A 368 14.99 56.63 46.76
N LEU A 369 15.07 56.82 45.44
CA LEU A 369 15.12 58.13 44.80
C LEU A 369 13.84 58.94 45.01
N ALA A 370 12.67 58.28 44.96
CA ALA A 370 11.38 58.94 45.24
C ALA A 370 11.30 59.44 46.68
N LEU A 371 11.76 58.65 47.66
CA LEU A 371 11.85 59.06 49.07
C LEU A 371 12.81 60.24 49.28
N SER A 372 13.96 60.24 48.62
CA SER A 372 14.94 61.33 48.69
C SER A 372 14.40 62.63 48.08
N LEU A 373 13.67 62.53 46.97
CA LEU A 373 13.02 63.67 46.32
C LEU A 373 11.94 64.31 47.21
N GLU A 374 11.17 63.50 47.93
CA GLU A 374 10.15 64.01 48.86
C GLU A 374 10.79 64.75 50.06
N VAL A 375 11.92 64.26 50.58
CA VAL A 375 12.69 64.96 51.63
C VAL A 375 13.29 66.26 51.12
N ALA A 376 13.84 66.27 49.90
CA ALA A 376 14.39 67.48 49.29
C ALA A 376 13.33 68.55 49.03
N SER A 377 12.13 68.14 48.58
CA SER A 377 11.01 69.07 48.36
C SER A 377 10.56 69.74 49.66
N ARG A 378 10.43 68.98 50.77
CA ARG A 378 10.09 69.55 52.09
C ARG A 378 11.13 70.53 52.61
N ARG A 379 12.40 70.33 52.25
CA ARG A 379 13.50 71.21 52.65
C ARG A 379 13.56 72.49 51.83
N ALA A 380 13.15 72.43 50.56
CA ALA A 380 12.97 73.63 49.74
C ALA A 380 11.85 74.53 50.29
N ASP A 381 10.71 73.96 50.67
CA ASP A 381 9.59 74.71 51.27
C ASP A 381 9.99 75.42 52.58
N GLN A 382 10.81 74.77 53.42
CA GLN A 382 11.33 75.37 54.66
C GLN A 382 12.28 76.56 54.41
N LEU A 383 13.11 76.49 53.36
CA LEU A 383 14.06 77.55 53.01
C LEU A 383 13.36 78.78 52.40
N GLU A 384 12.28 78.57 51.65
CA GLU A 384 11.47 79.70 51.13
C GLU A 384 10.77 80.47 52.27
N GLN A 385 10.33 79.76 53.32
CA GLN A 385 9.72 80.40 54.50
C GLN A 385 10.73 81.25 55.28
N GLN A 386 11.96 80.77 55.45
CA GLN A 386 13.05 81.52 56.11
C GLN A 386 13.47 82.78 55.32
N LEU A 387 13.41 82.74 53.97
CA LEU A 387 13.70 83.89 53.12
C LEU A 387 12.63 84.99 53.22
N CYS A 388 11.39 84.64 53.55
CA CYS A 388 10.31 85.61 53.77
C CYS A 388 10.49 86.36 55.10
N ASP A 389 10.95 85.67 56.15
CA ASP A 389 11.17 86.26 57.48
C ASP A 389 12.36 87.23 57.50
N LEU A 390 13.49 86.83 56.89
CA LEU A 390 14.69 87.67 56.79
C LEU A 390 14.49 88.92 55.93
N LYS A 391 13.59 88.88 54.94
CA LYS A 391 13.23 90.06 54.13
C LYS A 391 12.46 91.10 54.92
N ASN A 392 11.61 90.67 55.87
CA ASN A 392 10.83 91.59 56.71
C ASN A 392 11.69 92.28 57.77
N GLU A 393 12.73 91.59 58.28
CA GLU A 393 13.65 92.13 59.29
C GLU A 393 14.62 93.19 58.70
N ASN A 394 15.05 93.01 57.45
CA ASN A 394 15.93 93.94 56.74
C ASN A 394 15.26 95.29 56.40
N HIS A 395 13.93 95.28 56.27
CA HIS A 395 13.14 96.50 56.05
C HIS A 395 12.98 97.34 57.33
N ALA A 396 12.96 96.69 58.51
CA ALA A 396 12.88 97.36 59.81
C ALA A 396 14.20 98.07 60.20
N LEU A 397 15.33 97.40 59.99
CA LEU A 397 16.67 97.94 60.31
C LEU A 397 17.06 99.13 59.42
N SER A 398 16.55 99.18 58.18
CA SER A 398 16.76 100.33 57.28
C SER A 398 16.02 101.60 57.72
N SER A 399 14.95 101.48 58.53
CA SER A 399 14.18 102.61 59.06
C SER A 399 14.81 103.25 60.31
N GLU A 400 15.67 102.52 61.04
CA GLU A 400 16.26 102.98 62.30
C GLU A 400 17.58 103.76 62.07
N ILE A 401 18.30 103.43 60.99
CA ILE A 401 19.51 104.11 60.53
C ILE A 401 19.24 105.56 60.06
N ALA A 402 18.01 105.86 59.63
CA ALA A 402 17.60 107.22 59.22
C ALA A 402 17.38 108.17 60.41
N ASN A 403 17.01 107.66 61.59
CA ASN A 403 16.66 108.49 62.76
C ASN A 403 17.89 108.88 63.61
N LEU A 404 18.96 108.07 63.63
CA LEU A 404 20.15 108.33 64.44
C LEU A 404 21.14 109.33 63.82
N LYS A 405 20.98 109.66 62.53
CA LYS A 405 21.79 110.69 61.83
C LYS A 405 21.36 112.13 62.14
N CYS A 406 20.11 112.36 62.56
CA CYS A 406 19.56 113.70 62.78
C CYS A 406 19.86 114.28 64.18
N ALA A 407 20.36 113.47 65.13
CA ALA A 407 20.59 113.88 66.53
C ALA A 407 22.05 114.27 66.85
N MET A 408 23.00 114.02 65.94
CA MET A 408 24.44 114.23 66.15
C MET A 408 24.91 115.67 65.85
N GLU A 409 24.20 116.42 65.00
CA GLU A 409 24.62 117.76 64.53
C GLU A 409 24.29 118.91 65.52
N THR A 410 23.55 118.62 66.60
CA THR A 410 23.06 119.61 67.57
C THR A 410 23.90 119.72 68.86
N THR A 411 24.77 118.75 69.17
CA THR A 411 25.50 118.68 70.46
C THR A 411 26.95 119.18 70.40
N GLU A 412 27.53 119.37 69.22
CA GLU A 412 28.93 119.81 69.05
C GLU A 412 29.16 121.32 69.27
N ARG A 413 28.09 122.13 69.37
CA ARG A 413 28.20 123.60 69.46
C ARG A 413 28.36 124.18 70.87
N SER A 414 28.28 123.40 71.96
CA SER A 414 28.08 123.95 73.32
C SER A 414 29.19 123.70 74.35
N HIS A 415 30.25 122.92 74.08
CA HIS A 415 31.20 122.48 75.13
C HIS A 415 32.65 122.95 74.95
N ARG A 416 32.90 123.96 74.10
CA ARG A 416 34.25 124.45 73.81
C ARG A 416 34.78 125.53 74.77
N GLU A 417 34.01 126.08 75.71
CA GLU A 417 34.43 127.34 76.39
C GLU A 417 34.72 127.32 77.91
N GLU A 418 34.52 126.26 78.71
CA GLU A 418 34.52 126.46 80.19
C GLU A 418 35.55 125.73 81.06
N ILE A 419 36.24 124.67 80.64
CA ILE A 419 37.07 123.88 81.58
C ILE A 419 38.53 123.83 81.12
N ASN A 420 39.05 125.04 80.95
CA ASN A 420 40.47 125.34 80.95
C ASN A 420 40.96 125.74 82.36
N ASP A 421 40.08 125.71 83.37
CA ASP A 421 40.43 126.09 84.73
C ASP A 421 40.75 124.86 85.58
N LEU A 422 42.06 124.67 85.78
CA LEU A 422 42.68 124.12 86.99
C LEU A 422 42.59 122.61 87.22
N ASN A 423 43.57 121.90 86.65
CA ASN A 423 44.70 121.36 87.42
C ASN A 423 44.55 121.18 88.96
N LEU A 424 43.62 120.38 89.44
CA LEU A 424 43.74 119.74 90.76
C LEU A 424 43.54 118.23 90.61
N THR A 425 44.23 117.59 89.66
CA THR A 425 45.60 117.06 89.74
C THR A 425 45.77 115.92 90.75
N LEU A 426 46.40 114.85 90.27
CA LEU A 426 47.31 113.96 91.00
C LEU A 426 46.77 112.82 91.88
N HIS A 427 45.46 112.67 92.10
CA HIS A 427 44.95 111.55 92.92
C HIS A 427 44.18 110.45 92.19
N ARG A 428 43.94 110.56 90.88
CA ARG A 428 43.14 109.58 90.12
C ARG A 428 43.96 108.50 89.37
N GLN A 429 45.28 108.65 89.29
CA GLN A 429 46.12 107.91 88.31
C GLN A 429 46.40 106.43 88.65
N VAL A 430 46.03 105.93 89.84
CA VAL A 430 46.28 104.53 90.23
C VAL A 430 45.19 103.55 89.74
N GLU A 431 43.96 104.03 89.49
CA GLU A 431 42.84 103.19 89.00
C GLU A 431 42.86 102.95 87.48
N GLU A 432 43.62 103.74 86.70
CA GLU A 432 43.63 103.67 85.23
C GLU A 432 44.43 102.47 84.66
N LEU A 433 45.51 102.02 85.32
CA LEU A 433 46.38 100.96 84.79
C LEU A 433 45.81 99.53 84.88
N HIS A 434 44.85 99.27 85.77
CA HIS A 434 44.16 97.96 85.83
C HIS A 434 43.07 97.83 84.75
N SER A 435 42.49 98.94 84.28
CA SER A 435 41.44 98.94 83.25
C SER A 435 41.97 98.66 81.84
N GLU A 436 43.23 98.98 81.52
CA GLU A 436 43.80 98.78 80.18
C GLU A 436 44.22 97.32 79.90
N ASN A 437 44.69 96.57 80.91
CA ASN A 437 45.18 95.20 80.72
C ASN A 437 44.02 94.18 80.52
N GLU A 438 42.83 94.45 81.08
CA GLU A 438 41.61 93.66 80.80
C GLU A 438 41.01 93.93 79.41
N LYS A 439 41.16 95.15 78.87
CA LYS A 439 40.66 95.53 77.53
C LYS A 439 41.41 94.85 76.39
N GLU A 440 42.73 94.68 76.51
CA GLU A 440 43.52 93.99 75.48
C GLU A 440 43.34 92.46 75.52
N ARG A 441 43.15 91.87 76.71
CA ARG A 441 42.91 90.43 76.86
C ARG A 441 41.55 90.00 76.27
N THR A 442 40.50 90.80 76.49
CA THR A 442 39.15 90.56 75.93
C THR A 442 39.09 90.73 74.41
N LYS A 443 39.91 91.64 73.85
CA LYS A 443 40.03 91.86 72.40
C LYS A 443 40.80 90.74 71.69
N SER A 444 41.85 90.20 72.31
CA SER A 444 42.61 89.05 71.78
C SER A 444 41.76 87.77 71.76
N GLU A 445 41.02 87.49 72.85
CA GLU A 445 40.09 86.34 72.93
C GLU A 445 38.91 86.45 71.95
N SER A 446 38.47 87.68 71.64
CA SER A 446 37.44 87.97 70.64
C SER A 446 37.90 87.62 69.22
N LEU A 447 39.10 88.07 68.84
CA LEU A 447 39.68 87.84 67.52
C LEU A 447 40.05 86.37 67.29
N GLU A 448 40.51 85.68 68.33
CA GLU A 448 40.83 84.25 68.26
C GLU A 448 39.58 83.38 68.04
N ARG A 449 38.44 83.78 68.62
CA ARG A 449 37.11 83.17 68.39
C ARG A 449 36.60 83.39 66.95
N GLU A 450 36.78 84.58 66.39
CA GLU A 450 36.44 84.83 64.98
C GLU A 450 37.31 84.01 64.03
N LEU A 451 38.63 83.90 64.30
CA LEU A 451 39.56 83.17 63.44
C LEU A 451 39.30 81.66 63.46
N LEU A 452 38.87 81.11 64.60
CA LEU A 452 38.41 79.71 64.72
C LEU A 452 37.09 79.46 63.97
N SER A 453 36.14 80.40 64.05
CA SER A 453 34.87 80.33 63.32
C SER A 453 35.09 80.33 61.80
N VAL A 454 35.93 81.24 61.30
CA VAL A 454 36.25 81.35 59.87
C VAL A 454 37.00 80.11 59.37
N ARG A 455 37.91 79.54 60.18
CA ARG A 455 38.57 78.26 59.83
C ARG A 455 37.57 77.10 59.76
N GLY A 456 36.63 77.02 60.70
CA GLY A 456 35.57 76.01 60.68
C GLY A 456 34.67 76.09 59.44
N GLN A 457 34.32 77.32 59.03
CA GLN A 457 33.57 77.55 57.79
C GLN A 457 34.36 77.14 56.54
N ARG A 458 35.66 77.46 56.50
CA ARG A 458 36.55 77.07 55.39
C ARG A 458 36.66 75.55 55.26
N ASP A 459 36.85 74.85 56.38
CA ASP A 459 37.02 73.38 56.36
C ASP A 459 35.71 72.68 55.96
N GLN A 460 34.55 73.21 56.38
CA GLN A 460 33.24 72.75 55.89
C GLN A 460 33.09 72.94 54.38
N LEU A 461 33.39 74.14 53.86
CA LEU A 461 33.33 74.42 52.41
C LEU A 461 34.29 73.56 51.60
N GLN A 462 35.49 73.30 52.13
CA GLN A 462 36.47 72.44 51.47
C GLN A 462 35.99 70.98 51.39
N SER A 463 35.36 70.46 52.45
CA SER A 463 34.75 69.11 52.42
C SER A 463 33.60 69.01 51.41
N LEU A 464 32.78 70.06 51.32
CA LEU A 464 31.64 70.12 50.40
C LEU A 464 32.10 70.18 48.95
N THR A 465 33.16 70.96 48.69
CA THR A 465 33.76 71.08 47.36
C THR A 465 34.36 69.75 46.90
N GLN A 466 35.12 69.06 47.78
CA GLN A 466 35.63 67.71 47.48
C GLN A 466 34.52 66.68 47.24
N SER A 467 33.45 66.74 48.02
CA SER A 467 32.29 65.85 47.84
C SER A 467 31.59 66.09 46.49
N GLN A 468 31.42 67.36 46.11
CA GLN A 468 30.85 67.72 44.81
C GLN A 468 31.74 67.32 43.64
N GLU A 469 33.06 67.50 43.74
CA GLU A 469 34.01 67.05 42.72
C GLU A 469 33.96 65.52 42.53
N LEU A 470 33.90 64.75 43.63
CA LEU A 470 33.79 63.30 43.56
C LEU A 470 32.48 62.85 42.91
N MET A 471 31.35 63.46 43.27
CA MET A 471 30.06 63.18 42.63
C MET A 471 30.07 63.52 41.13
N LEU A 472 30.68 64.65 40.75
CA LEU A 472 30.80 65.06 39.35
C LEU A 472 31.61 64.03 38.55
N VAL A 473 32.73 63.57 39.09
CA VAL A 473 33.58 62.54 38.45
C VAL A 473 32.80 61.23 38.29
N THR A 474 32.09 60.79 39.32
CA THR A 474 31.32 59.54 39.30
C THR A 474 30.17 59.61 38.28
N CYS A 475 29.43 60.73 38.27
CA CYS A 475 28.37 60.95 37.27
C CYS A 475 28.91 60.97 35.84
N LYS A 476 30.11 61.53 35.65
CA LYS A 476 30.76 61.62 34.33
C LYS A 476 31.24 60.24 33.85
N THR A 477 31.75 59.40 34.73
CA THR A 477 32.13 58.01 34.39
C THR A 477 30.92 57.15 34.06
N ASP A 478 29.82 57.30 34.78
CA ASP A 478 28.59 56.56 34.52
C ASP A 478 27.99 56.94 33.17
N LEU A 479 27.94 58.24 32.85
CA LEU A 479 27.47 58.73 31.55
C LEU A 479 28.30 58.15 30.40
N LEU A 480 29.64 58.16 30.52
CA LEU A 480 30.55 57.56 29.53
C LEU A 480 30.31 56.06 29.38
N SER A 481 30.09 55.33 30.47
CA SER A 481 29.81 53.88 30.42
C SER A 481 28.50 53.58 29.69
N LYS A 482 27.45 54.40 29.91
CA LYS A 482 26.16 54.26 29.24
C LYS A 482 26.24 54.62 27.76
N GLU A 483 26.99 55.67 27.40
CA GLU A 483 27.25 56.00 26.00
C GLU A 483 27.99 54.87 25.28
N MET A 484 28.98 54.24 25.92
CA MET A 484 29.70 53.10 25.32
C MET A 484 28.78 51.88 25.14
N SER A 485 27.96 51.55 26.14
CA SER A 485 26.99 50.46 26.03
C SER A 485 25.95 50.70 24.94
N LEU A 486 25.45 51.94 24.82
CA LEU A 486 24.48 52.31 23.78
C LEU A 486 25.12 52.17 22.40
N LYS A 487 26.37 52.65 22.22
CA LYS A 487 27.12 52.51 20.97
C LYS A 487 27.33 51.04 20.57
N ALA A 488 27.65 50.18 21.53
CA ALA A 488 27.79 48.74 21.29
C ALA A 488 26.47 48.11 20.80
N SER A 489 25.36 48.37 21.49
CA SER A 489 24.04 47.87 21.08
C SER A 489 23.57 48.45 19.74
N THR A 490 23.89 49.70 19.42
CA THR A 490 23.59 50.26 18.09
C THR A 490 24.40 49.59 16.99
N SER A 491 25.67 49.24 17.25
CA SER A 491 26.52 48.51 16.31
C SER A 491 26.00 47.09 16.04
N GLU A 492 25.58 46.39 17.08
CA GLU A 492 24.98 45.06 16.94
C GLU A 492 23.66 45.10 16.15
N ASN A 493 22.81 46.10 16.40
CA ASN A 493 21.58 46.30 15.64
C ASN A 493 21.84 46.64 14.16
N THR A 494 22.91 47.37 13.85
CA THR A 494 23.29 47.62 12.44
C THR A 494 23.76 46.34 11.75
N GLU A 495 24.57 45.50 12.42
CA GLU A 495 25.01 44.22 11.85
C GLU A 495 23.85 43.25 11.62
N LEU A 496 22.88 43.19 12.55
CA LEU A 496 21.69 42.37 12.37
C LEU A 496 20.81 42.84 11.20
N ARG A 497 20.69 44.16 11.00
CA ARG A 497 19.96 44.72 9.86
C ARG A 497 20.61 44.36 8.53
N GLU A 498 21.94 44.45 8.43
CA GLU A 498 22.69 44.03 7.25
C GLU A 498 22.51 42.54 6.95
N LYS A 499 22.55 41.68 7.98
CA LYS A 499 22.28 40.24 7.82
C LYS A 499 20.86 39.94 7.33
N VAL A 500 19.87 40.67 7.84
CA VAL A 500 18.48 40.53 7.40
C VAL A 500 18.33 40.93 5.93
N GLU A 501 18.98 42.02 5.52
CA GLU A 501 18.98 42.48 4.12
C GLU A 501 19.67 41.47 3.19
N ASP A 502 20.80 40.90 3.58
CA ASP A 502 21.47 39.82 2.86
C ASP A 502 20.58 38.57 2.73
N LEU A 503 19.87 38.18 3.80
CA LEU A 503 18.93 37.06 3.75
C LEU A 503 17.75 37.32 2.79
N PHE A 504 17.21 38.55 2.76
CA PHE A 504 16.17 38.91 1.81
C PHE A 504 16.66 38.85 0.37
N LEU A 505 17.88 39.32 0.10
CA LEU A 505 18.49 39.23 -1.24
C LEU A 505 18.70 37.77 -1.66
N ARG A 506 19.17 36.91 -0.75
CA ARG A 506 19.31 35.46 -1.02
C ARG A 506 17.98 34.78 -1.29
N LEU A 507 16.93 35.15 -0.54
CA LEU A 507 15.59 34.60 -0.74
C LEU A 507 15.02 35.02 -2.11
N ASP A 508 15.15 36.29 -2.49
CA ASP A 508 14.73 36.77 -3.82
C ASP A 508 15.48 36.03 -4.94
N PHE A 509 16.79 35.87 -4.79
CA PHE A 509 17.61 35.12 -5.74
C PHE A 509 17.16 33.65 -5.86
N GLN A 510 16.89 32.98 -4.74
CA GLN A 510 16.40 31.59 -4.73
C GLN A 510 15.01 31.47 -5.37
N LEU A 511 14.09 32.39 -5.08
CA LEU A 511 12.75 32.39 -5.67
C LEU A 511 12.80 32.57 -7.19
N ARG A 512 13.65 33.47 -7.69
CA ARG A 512 13.88 33.63 -9.14
C ARG A 512 14.44 32.35 -9.77
N THR A 513 15.42 31.73 -9.12
CA THR A 513 16.02 30.48 -9.59
C THR A 513 14.98 29.36 -9.66
N ILE A 514 14.11 29.23 -8.65
CA ILE A 514 13.02 28.24 -8.64
C ILE A 514 12.05 28.51 -9.79
N ALA A 515 11.66 29.76 -10.02
CA ALA A 515 10.77 30.13 -11.12
C ALA A 515 11.37 29.78 -12.50
N GLU A 516 12.67 30.06 -12.71
CA GLU A 516 13.38 29.68 -13.93
C GLU A 516 13.43 28.16 -14.13
N MET A 517 13.69 27.38 -13.07
CA MET A 517 13.67 25.92 -13.12
C MET A 517 12.27 25.37 -13.43
N ASP A 518 11.21 25.99 -12.89
CA ASP A 518 9.82 25.61 -13.17
C ASP A 518 9.41 25.90 -14.63
N ASP A 519 9.93 26.96 -15.24
CA ASP A 519 9.79 27.23 -16.67
C ASP A 519 10.51 26.17 -17.51
N GLU A 520 11.76 25.83 -17.17
CA GLU A 520 12.54 24.82 -17.87
C GLU A 520 11.87 23.43 -17.80
N ILE A 521 11.35 23.03 -16.64
CA ILE A 521 10.61 21.77 -16.47
C ILE A 521 9.38 21.73 -17.39
N ARG A 522 8.67 22.84 -17.56
CA ARG A 522 7.49 22.93 -18.45
C ARG A 522 7.88 22.78 -19.92
N GLU A 523 8.97 23.41 -20.34
CA GLU A 523 9.51 23.24 -21.70
C GLU A 523 9.95 21.81 -21.96
N VAL A 524 10.65 21.19 -21.00
CA VAL A 524 11.09 19.79 -21.08
C VAL A 524 9.91 18.84 -21.18
N GLU A 525 8.82 19.05 -20.43
CA GLU A 525 7.62 18.19 -20.56
C GLU A 525 6.93 18.37 -21.92
N SER A 526 6.87 19.59 -22.44
CA SER A 526 6.36 19.86 -23.79
C SER A 526 7.21 19.15 -24.86
N MET A 527 8.53 19.19 -24.72
CA MET A 527 9.47 18.51 -25.61
C MET A 527 9.36 16.98 -25.47
N ARG A 528 9.24 16.45 -24.25
CA ARG A 528 9.02 15.01 -23.99
C ARG A 528 7.79 14.51 -24.73
N ARG A 529 6.66 15.24 -24.71
CA ARG A 529 5.44 14.85 -25.43
C ARG A 529 5.67 14.79 -26.95
N LYS A 530 6.35 15.80 -27.51
CA LYS A 530 6.67 15.84 -28.95
C LYS A 530 7.59 14.69 -29.36
N LEU A 531 8.67 14.48 -28.62
CA LEU A 531 9.64 13.40 -28.86
C LEU A 531 8.99 12.03 -28.68
N HIS A 532 8.24 11.84 -27.60
CA HIS A 532 7.49 10.60 -27.34
C HIS A 532 6.54 10.29 -28.50
N ASN A 533 5.79 11.28 -28.98
CA ASN A 533 4.92 11.08 -30.12
C ASN A 533 5.68 10.69 -31.37
N THR A 534 6.77 11.40 -31.69
CA THR A 534 7.62 11.11 -32.85
C THR A 534 8.16 9.68 -32.79
N VAL A 535 8.62 9.23 -31.62
CA VAL A 535 9.07 7.84 -31.41
C VAL A 535 7.93 6.85 -31.64
N GLN A 536 6.72 7.13 -31.15
CA GLN A 536 5.58 6.24 -31.37
C GLN A 536 5.13 6.20 -32.84
N GLU A 537 5.20 7.32 -33.57
CA GLU A 537 4.87 7.38 -35.00
C GLU A 537 5.90 6.61 -35.83
N LEU A 538 7.20 6.75 -35.52
CA LEU A 538 8.27 5.99 -36.18
C LEU A 538 8.16 4.48 -35.95
N LYS A 539 7.61 4.07 -34.80
CA LYS A 539 7.30 2.65 -34.50
C LYS A 539 6.04 2.13 -35.21
N GLY A 540 5.27 2.99 -35.87
CA GLY A 540 4.01 2.62 -36.51
C GLY A 540 2.78 2.74 -35.61
N ASN A 541 1.64 3.09 -36.24
CA ASN A 541 0.37 3.28 -35.53
C ASN A 541 -0.37 1.98 -35.26
N ILE A 542 -0.18 0.94 -36.07
CA ILE A 542 -0.53 -0.43 -35.72
C ILE A 542 0.75 -1.15 -35.35
N ARG A 543 0.73 -1.79 -34.18
CA ARG A 543 1.77 -2.73 -33.77
C ARG A 543 1.16 -4.06 -33.35
N VAL A 544 1.93 -5.11 -33.49
CA VAL A 544 1.56 -6.48 -33.13
C VAL A 544 2.59 -7.07 -32.20
N PHE A 545 2.16 -7.45 -31.00
CA PHE A 545 2.95 -8.16 -30.01
C PHE A 545 2.49 -9.61 -29.92
N CYS A 546 3.41 -10.54 -30.13
CA CYS A 546 3.16 -11.96 -29.96
C CYS A 546 3.53 -12.39 -28.54
N ARG A 547 2.62 -13.10 -27.85
CA ARG A 547 2.86 -13.61 -26.50
C ARG A 547 2.55 -15.10 -26.42
N LEU A 548 3.58 -15.90 -26.14
CA LEU A 548 3.45 -17.33 -25.89
C LEU A 548 3.28 -17.56 -24.38
N ARG A 549 2.19 -18.19 -23.94
CA ARG A 549 1.99 -18.49 -22.51
C ARG A 549 2.89 -19.66 -22.04
N PRO A 550 3.16 -19.79 -20.73
CA PRO A 550 3.74 -21.00 -20.15
C PRO A 550 2.92 -22.27 -20.46
N SER A 551 3.61 -23.41 -20.57
CA SER A 551 2.99 -24.74 -20.68
C SER A 551 2.27 -25.13 -19.39
N ALA A 552 1.16 -25.87 -19.48
CA ALA A 552 0.42 -26.31 -18.29
C ALA A 552 1.02 -27.57 -17.61
N GLY A 553 2.09 -28.16 -18.17
CA GLY A 553 2.76 -29.33 -17.59
C GLY A 553 4.27 -29.39 -17.88
N ASP A 554 4.94 -30.38 -17.28
CA ASP A 554 6.40 -30.63 -17.35
C ASP A 554 6.92 -31.02 -18.75
N ASN A 555 6.04 -31.09 -19.75
CA ASN A 555 6.43 -31.37 -21.13
C ASN A 555 7.17 -30.16 -21.70
N SER A 556 8.45 -30.35 -22.03
CA SER A 556 9.26 -29.30 -22.65
C SER A 556 8.62 -28.83 -23.95
N THR A 557 8.36 -27.53 -24.03
CA THR A 557 7.84 -26.86 -25.24
C THR A 557 8.88 -26.76 -26.36
N GLU A 558 10.07 -27.35 -26.15
CA GLU A 558 11.30 -27.16 -26.94
C GLU A 558 11.22 -27.61 -28.41
N GLY A 559 10.07 -28.12 -28.87
CA GLY A 559 9.89 -28.59 -30.25
C GLY A 559 8.89 -27.81 -31.10
N ILE A 560 7.94 -27.06 -30.52
CA ILE A 560 6.78 -26.52 -31.27
C ILE A 560 6.97 -25.04 -31.64
N TYR A 561 7.48 -24.23 -30.70
CA TYR A 561 7.72 -22.82 -30.93
C TYR A 561 9.16 -22.45 -30.53
N LYS A 562 9.84 -21.72 -31.40
CA LYS A 562 11.14 -21.11 -31.09
C LYS A 562 11.00 -19.60 -31.21
N THR A 563 11.13 -18.91 -30.08
CA THR A 563 11.04 -17.45 -29.99
C THR A 563 12.44 -16.84 -29.98
N SER A 564 12.62 -15.74 -30.71
CA SER A 564 13.82 -14.90 -30.66
C SER A 564 13.42 -13.48 -30.32
N GLU A 565 13.49 -13.15 -29.03
CA GLU A 565 13.03 -11.85 -28.50
C GLU A 565 13.82 -10.68 -29.10
N ARG A 566 15.13 -10.86 -29.35
CA ARG A 566 16.00 -9.82 -29.94
C ARG A 566 15.63 -9.41 -31.36
N HIS A 567 14.87 -10.23 -32.08
CA HIS A 567 14.55 -10.01 -33.50
C HIS A 567 13.04 -9.97 -33.77
N GLY A 568 12.18 -10.06 -32.75
CA GLY A 568 10.73 -10.12 -32.96
C GLY A 568 10.28 -11.34 -33.80
N LEU A 569 11.08 -12.41 -33.81
CA LEU A 569 10.85 -13.58 -34.65
C LEU A 569 10.26 -14.74 -33.84
N ILE A 570 9.28 -15.41 -34.42
CA ILE A 570 8.74 -16.67 -33.90
C ILE A 570 8.65 -17.72 -35.02
N ASP A 571 9.27 -18.86 -34.77
CA ASP A 571 9.20 -20.04 -35.62
C ASP A 571 8.19 -21.04 -35.04
N ALA A 572 7.21 -21.45 -35.84
CA ALA A 572 6.24 -22.49 -35.52
C ALA A 572 6.56 -23.77 -36.29
N PHE A 573 6.75 -24.88 -35.58
CA PHE A 573 7.07 -26.20 -36.13
C PHE A 573 5.87 -27.12 -35.97
N GLN A 574 5.41 -27.72 -37.07
CA GLN A 574 4.27 -28.64 -36.99
C GLN A 574 4.70 -29.95 -36.32
N PRO A 575 4.00 -30.35 -35.23
CA PRO A 575 4.29 -31.58 -34.51
C PRO A 575 4.28 -32.81 -35.44
N GLY A 576 5.31 -33.64 -35.34
CA GLY A 576 5.46 -34.87 -36.14
C GLY A 576 5.89 -34.66 -37.60
N THR A 577 6.19 -33.42 -38.03
CA THR A 577 6.65 -33.12 -39.39
C THR A 577 7.89 -32.22 -39.39
N ARG A 578 8.51 -32.00 -40.56
CA ARG A 578 9.58 -31.00 -40.74
C ARG A 578 9.05 -29.63 -41.20
N GLN A 579 7.73 -29.44 -41.23
CA GLN A 579 7.15 -28.20 -41.75
C GLN A 579 7.32 -27.06 -40.73
N LYS A 580 7.81 -25.93 -41.22
CA LYS A 580 8.15 -24.73 -40.44
C LYS A 580 7.47 -23.50 -41.04
N TRP A 581 6.93 -22.63 -40.20
CA TRP A 581 6.51 -21.27 -40.55
C TRP A 581 7.24 -20.26 -39.68
N SER A 582 7.75 -19.20 -40.28
CA SER A 582 8.42 -18.09 -39.59
C SER A 582 7.55 -16.85 -39.68
N PHE A 583 7.40 -16.14 -38.56
CA PHE A 583 6.65 -14.89 -38.46
C PHE A 583 7.49 -13.84 -37.76
N GLU A 584 7.31 -12.58 -38.18
CA GLU A 584 7.98 -11.40 -37.63
C GLU A 584 6.93 -10.40 -37.13
N PHE A 585 7.16 -9.89 -35.93
CA PHE A 585 6.28 -8.96 -35.21
C PHE A 585 7.11 -7.89 -34.51
N ASP A 586 6.47 -6.79 -34.10
CA ASP A 586 7.16 -5.72 -33.37
C ASP A 586 7.82 -6.21 -32.08
N HIS A 587 7.20 -7.18 -31.41
CA HIS A 587 7.79 -7.86 -30.27
C HIS A 587 7.26 -9.29 -30.13
N VAL A 588 8.12 -10.20 -29.67
CA VAL A 588 7.74 -11.58 -29.33
C VAL A 588 8.16 -11.85 -27.89
N PHE A 589 7.19 -12.17 -27.04
CA PHE A 589 7.39 -12.55 -25.64
C PHE A 589 7.38 -14.06 -25.51
N GLY A 590 8.50 -14.62 -25.02
CA GLY A 590 8.59 -16.04 -24.70
C GLY A 590 7.79 -16.44 -23.46
N PRO A 591 7.72 -17.74 -23.14
CA PRO A 591 6.98 -18.26 -21.98
C PRO A 591 7.47 -17.71 -20.63
N GLN A 592 8.70 -17.22 -20.56
CA GLN A 592 9.33 -16.68 -19.35
C GLN A 592 9.01 -15.19 -19.12
N ALA A 593 8.30 -14.55 -20.05
CA ALA A 593 7.99 -13.12 -19.97
C ALA A 593 6.80 -12.86 -19.03
N ASP A 594 7.11 -12.36 -17.85
CA ASP A 594 6.13 -11.97 -16.84
C ASP A 594 5.31 -10.73 -17.24
N GLN A 595 4.24 -10.49 -16.49
CA GLN A 595 3.31 -9.38 -16.73
C GLN A 595 3.98 -8.00 -16.68
N SER A 596 5.00 -7.83 -15.84
CA SER A 596 5.79 -6.59 -15.72
C SER A 596 6.54 -6.31 -17.02
N ILE A 597 7.30 -7.30 -17.52
CA ILE A 597 8.10 -7.20 -18.75
C ILE A 597 7.20 -6.86 -19.93
N VAL A 598 6.06 -7.53 -20.05
CA VAL A 598 5.08 -7.24 -21.11
C VAL A 598 4.53 -5.82 -20.98
N PHE A 599 4.25 -5.37 -19.75
CA PHE A 599 3.73 -4.04 -19.53
C PHE A 599 4.75 -2.93 -19.80
N ASP A 600 6.04 -3.15 -19.56
CA ASP A 600 7.08 -2.14 -19.78
C ASP A 600 7.09 -1.65 -21.24
N GLU A 601 6.97 -2.58 -22.20
CA GLU A 601 6.83 -2.28 -23.63
C GLU A 601 5.52 -1.56 -23.97
N VAL A 602 4.42 -1.96 -23.33
CA VAL A 602 3.09 -1.36 -23.50
C VAL A 602 3.01 0.04 -22.88
N SER A 603 3.81 0.30 -21.86
CA SER A 603 3.70 1.46 -20.99
C SER A 603 3.84 2.77 -21.79
N GLN A 604 4.63 2.78 -22.87
CA GLN A 604 4.81 3.93 -23.74
C GLN A 604 3.54 4.25 -24.56
N VAL A 605 2.81 3.21 -24.95
CA VAL A 605 1.54 3.34 -25.67
C VAL A 605 0.49 3.93 -24.74
N VAL A 606 0.41 3.45 -23.49
CA VAL A 606 -0.47 3.98 -22.45
C VAL A 606 -0.16 5.46 -22.15
N GLN A 607 1.13 5.84 -22.11
CA GLN A 607 1.53 7.25 -21.93
C GLN A 607 0.94 8.16 -23.02
N SER A 608 0.80 7.66 -24.25
CA SER A 608 0.19 8.45 -25.33
C SER A 608 -1.27 8.81 -25.01
N ALA A 609 -2.01 7.96 -24.30
CA ALA A 609 -3.38 8.28 -23.88
C ALA A 609 -3.40 9.47 -22.92
N LEU A 610 -2.47 9.52 -21.95
CA LEU A 610 -2.32 10.66 -21.04
C LEU A 610 -1.89 11.95 -21.77
N ASP A 611 -1.09 11.81 -22.82
CA ASP A 611 -0.62 12.93 -23.65
C ASP A 611 -1.72 13.50 -24.60
N GLY A 612 -2.94 12.93 -24.57
CA GLY A 612 -4.10 13.38 -25.34
C GLY A 612 -4.31 12.65 -26.67
N TYR A 613 -3.74 11.45 -26.84
CA TYR A 613 -3.97 10.60 -27.99
C TYR A 613 -5.04 9.54 -27.70
N ARG A 614 -5.58 8.99 -28.78
CA ARG A 614 -6.42 7.79 -28.70
C ARG A 614 -5.56 6.56 -28.82
N VAL A 615 -5.84 5.59 -27.99
CA VAL A 615 -5.06 4.38 -27.84
C VAL A 615 -6.01 3.19 -27.76
N CYS A 616 -5.72 2.14 -28.53
CA CYS A 616 -6.49 0.90 -28.50
C CYS A 616 -5.56 -0.29 -28.34
N LEU A 617 -5.72 -1.05 -27.27
CA LEU A 617 -5.03 -2.30 -27.04
C LEU A 617 -6.05 -3.41 -27.08
N PHE A 618 -5.81 -4.46 -27.85
CA PHE A 618 -6.70 -5.61 -27.86
C PHE A 618 -5.95 -6.94 -27.87
N ALA A 619 -6.44 -7.90 -27.11
CA ALA A 619 -5.92 -9.25 -27.06
C ALA A 619 -6.71 -10.19 -27.96
N TYR A 620 -6.00 -10.98 -28.77
CA TYR A 620 -6.56 -11.90 -29.76
C TYR A 620 -5.91 -13.29 -29.65
N GLY A 621 -6.69 -14.33 -29.91
CA GLY A 621 -6.23 -15.73 -29.91
C GLY A 621 -7.35 -16.68 -29.48
N GLN A 622 -7.09 -17.99 -29.55
CA GLN A 622 -8.05 -19.00 -29.13
C GLN A 622 -8.37 -18.93 -27.62
N THR A 623 -9.47 -19.54 -27.21
CA THR A 623 -9.74 -19.81 -25.80
C THR A 623 -8.60 -20.61 -25.16
N GLY A 624 -8.21 -20.21 -23.94
CA GLY A 624 -7.07 -20.80 -23.22
C GLY A 624 -5.68 -20.33 -23.65
N SER A 625 -5.55 -19.41 -24.62
CA SER A 625 -4.23 -18.90 -25.04
C SER A 625 -3.62 -17.82 -24.11
N GLY A 626 -4.38 -17.33 -23.12
CA GLY A 626 -3.89 -16.34 -22.15
C GLY A 626 -4.30 -14.88 -22.42
N LYS A 627 -5.34 -14.62 -23.23
CA LYS A 627 -5.89 -13.27 -23.49
C LYS A 627 -6.31 -12.55 -22.20
N THR A 628 -7.24 -13.14 -21.44
CA THR A 628 -7.73 -12.59 -20.18
C THR A 628 -6.63 -12.46 -19.13
N HIS A 629 -5.70 -13.41 -19.08
CA HIS A 629 -4.51 -13.28 -18.24
C HIS A 629 -3.65 -12.08 -18.67
N THR A 630 -3.48 -11.83 -19.97
CA THR A 630 -2.75 -10.64 -20.44
C THR A 630 -3.47 -9.34 -20.05
N MET A 631 -4.79 -9.27 -20.25
CA MET A 631 -5.55 -8.03 -20.04
C MET A 631 -5.84 -7.74 -18.57
N LEU A 632 -6.34 -8.71 -17.81
CA LEU A 632 -6.73 -8.54 -16.40
C LEU A 632 -5.67 -9.06 -15.44
N GLY A 633 -5.06 -10.20 -15.75
CA GLY A 633 -4.07 -10.86 -14.89
C GLY A 633 -4.66 -11.79 -13.84
N GLY A 634 -3.82 -12.16 -12.89
CA GLY A 634 -4.20 -12.94 -11.70
C GLY A 634 -4.66 -12.06 -10.53
N PRO A 635 -5.15 -12.67 -9.44
CA PRO A 635 -5.65 -11.94 -8.26
C PRO A 635 -4.56 -11.20 -7.47
N ASN A 636 -3.29 -11.58 -7.64
CA ASN A 636 -2.15 -10.98 -6.94
C ASN A 636 -1.60 -9.77 -7.71
N SER A 637 -1.07 -8.77 -7.00
CA SER A 637 -0.51 -7.55 -7.58
C SER A 637 0.59 -7.82 -8.63
N GLU A 638 1.46 -8.81 -8.39
CA GLU A 638 2.51 -9.20 -9.34
C GLU A 638 1.94 -9.81 -10.64
N ALA A 639 0.83 -10.53 -10.53
CA ALA A 639 0.15 -11.16 -11.66
C ALA A 639 -0.80 -10.21 -12.40
N ALA A 640 -0.95 -8.96 -11.95
CA ALA A 640 -1.83 -7.95 -12.55
C ALA A 640 -1.54 -7.76 -14.05
N GLY A 641 -2.58 -7.70 -14.87
CA GLY A 641 -2.47 -7.57 -16.32
C GLY A 641 -2.33 -6.13 -16.81
N ILE A 642 -2.52 -5.95 -18.12
CA ILE A 642 -2.39 -4.64 -18.80
C ILE A 642 -3.37 -3.60 -18.24
N ILE A 643 -4.63 -3.95 -17.98
CA ILE A 643 -5.65 -3.01 -17.49
C ILE A 643 -5.23 -2.40 -16.14
N PRO A 644 -5.09 -3.17 -15.03
CA PRO A 644 -4.72 -2.61 -13.73
C PRO A 644 -3.38 -1.87 -13.76
N ARG A 645 -2.38 -2.36 -14.51
CA ARG A 645 -1.08 -1.68 -14.63
C ARG A 645 -1.16 -0.36 -15.39
N SER A 646 -1.96 -0.30 -16.45
CA SER A 646 -2.18 0.94 -17.23
C SER A 646 -2.79 2.03 -16.36
N ILE A 647 -3.77 1.66 -15.53
CA ILE A 647 -4.43 2.58 -14.61
C ILE A 647 -3.45 3.09 -13.56
N GLY A 648 -2.70 2.18 -12.92
CA GLY A 648 -1.68 2.56 -11.94
C GLY A 648 -0.65 3.54 -12.52
N LYS A 649 -0.20 3.30 -13.76
CA LYS A 649 0.69 4.22 -14.48
C LYS A 649 0.03 5.58 -14.72
N ILE A 650 -1.21 5.62 -15.21
CA ILE A 650 -1.94 6.87 -15.49
C ILE A 650 -2.07 7.71 -14.23
N PHE A 651 -2.50 7.13 -13.10
CA PHE A 651 -2.62 7.86 -11.83
C PHE A 651 -1.27 8.37 -11.34
N THR A 652 -0.22 7.53 -11.40
CA THR A 652 1.14 7.92 -10.97
C THR A 652 1.65 9.11 -11.79
N GLN A 653 1.42 9.11 -13.10
CA GLN A 653 1.89 10.18 -13.99
C GLN A 653 1.02 11.43 -13.89
N ALA A 654 -0.29 11.28 -13.73
CA ALA A 654 -1.20 12.40 -13.48
C ALA A 654 -0.80 13.16 -12.19
N GLU A 655 -0.41 12.43 -11.14
CA GLU A 655 0.06 13.06 -9.88
C GLU A 655 1.35 13.87 -10.09
N LYS A 656 2.32 13.31 -10.83
CA LYS A 656 3.58 14.01 -11.14
C LYS A 656 3.37 15.29 -11.94
N LEU A 657 2.36 15.33 -12.80
CA LEU A 657 2.06 16.49 -13.63
C LEU A 657 1.31 17.61 -12.88
N LYS A 658 0.80 17.36 -11.66
CA LYS A 658 0.12 18.38 -10.85
C LYS A 658 1.03 19.55 -10.49
N SER A 659 2.29 19.28 -10.14
CA SER A 659 3.27 20.35 -9.84
C SER A 659 3.53 21.26 -11.05
N GLN A 660 3.22 20.78 -12.26
CA GLN A 660 3.35 21.53 -13.51
C GLN A 660 2.03 22.20 -13.95
N GLY A 661 1.04 22.27 -13.05
CA GLY A 661 -0.24 22.92 -13.28
C GLY A 661 -1.29 22.07 -14.01
N TRP A 662 -1.05 20.77 -14.23
CA TRP A 662 -2.03 19.88 -14.84
C TRP A 662 -3.02 19.31 -13.82
N THR A 663 -4.29 19.30 -14.20
CA THR A 663 -5.36 18.59 -13.50
C THR A 663 -5.99 17.59 -14.46
N PHE A 664 -6.34 16.39 -13.97
CA PHE A 664 -6.86 15.32 -14.81
C PHE A 664 -8.20 14.79 -14.28
N GLU A 665 -9.14 14.61 -15.20
CA GLU A 665 -10.42 13.96 -15.01
C GLU A 665 -10.43 12.61 -15.71
N LEU A 666 -10.76 11.54 -14.98
CA LEU A 666 -10.72 10.17 -15.48
C LEU A 666 -12.10 9.54 -15.42
N ASP A 667 -12.68 9.21 -16.57
CA ASP A 667 -14.00 8.61 -16.66
C ASP A 667 -13.92 7.20 -17.25
N ALA A 668 -14.41 6.20 -16.50
CA ALA A 668 -14.34 4.80 -16.87
C ALA A 668 -15.70 4.23 -17.32
N SER A 669 -15.69 3.48 -18.41
CA SER A 669 -16.83 2.73 -18.93
C SER A 669 -16.41 1.29 -19.21
N PHE A 670 -17.34 0.33 -19.05
CA PHE A 670 -17.05 -1.06 -19.34
C PHE A 670 -18.27 -1.71 -19.99
N LEU A 671 -18.11 -2.20 -21.22
CA LEU A 671 -19.15 -2.90 -21.96
C LEU A 671 -18.70 -4.28 -22.43
N GLU A 672 -19.69 -5.10 -22.76
CA GLU A 672 -19.56 -6.41 -23.38
C GLU A 672 -20.32 -6.42 -24.70
N ILE A 673 -19.73 -7.01 -25.74
CA ILE A 673 -20.40 -7.34 -26.99
C ILE A 673 -20.59 -8.86 -27.03
N TYR A 674 -21.82 -9.31 -26.85
CA TYR A 674 -22.21 -10.72 -26.92
C TYR A 674 -23.37 -10.87 -27.89
N ASN A 675 -23.23 -11.79 -28.84
CA ASN A 675 -24.25 -12.06 -29.86
C ASN A 675 -24.73 -10.81 -30.64
N GLU A 676 -23.79 -9.95 -31.06
CA GLU A 676 -24.05 -8.65 -31.72
C GLU A 676 -24.94 -7.68 -30.91
N SER A 677 -25.11 -7.93 -29.61
CA SER A 677 -25.77 -7.04 -28.65
C SER A 677 -24.74 -6.45 -27.71
N ILE A 678 -24.90 -5.16 -27.38
CA ILE A 678 -24.06 -4.45 -26.42
C ILE A 678 -24.74 -4.53 -25.05
N GLN A 679 -23.95 -4.85 -24.03
CA GLN A 679 -24.36 -4.81 -22.64
C GLN A 679 -23.41 -3.94 -21.83
N ASP A 680 -23.96 -3.04 -21.02
CA ASP A 680 -23.20 -2.25 -20.06
C ASP A 680 -22.92 -3.06 -18.79
N LEU A 681 -21.65 -3.20 -18.44
CA LEU A 681 -21.19 -3.96 -17.28
C LEU A 681 -21.18 -3.12 -15.98
N LEU A 682 -21.38 -1.80 -16.08
CA LEU A 682 -21.34 -0.86 -14.95
C LEU A 682 -22.70 -0.26 -14.59
N ALA A 683 -23.72 -0.34 -15.46
CA ALA A 683 -25.06 0.20 -15.18
C ALA A 683 -25.72 -0.49 -13.97
N ASP A 684 -26.48 0.20 -13.11
CA ASP A 684 -27.20 -0.49 -12.03
C ASP A 684 -28.49 -1.17 -12.50
N SER A 685 -29.09 -0.65 -13.58
CA SER A 685 -30.27 -1.23 -14.25
C SER A 685 -30.03 -1.35 -15.76
N PRO A 686 -30.47 -2.44 -16.40
CA PRO A 686 -30.30 -2.60 -17.84
C PRO A 686 -31.18 -1.59 -18.61
N SER A 687 -30.56 -0.73 -19.41
CA SER A 687 -31.26 0.14 -20.38
C SER A 687 -31.79 -0.67 -21.57
N SER A 688 -32.81 -0.14 -22.25
CA SER A 688 -33.59 -0.86 -23.26
C SER A 688 -32.88 -1.08 -24.60
N ARG A 689 -31.83 -0.29 -24.95
CA ARG A 689 -31.02 -0.52 -26.16
C ARG A 689 -29.74 0.34 -26.22
N TYR A 690 -28.57 -0.31 -26.20
CA TYR A 690 -27.28 0.33 -26.46
C TYR A 690 -26.98 0.33 -27.96
N GLU A 691 -26.81 1.50 -28.58
CA GLU A 691 -26.54 1.64 -30.01
C GLU A 691 -25.22 2.36 -30.28
N ILE A 692 -24.51 1.93 -31.32
CA ILE A 692 -23.30 2.59 -31.79
C ILE A 692 -23.73 3.72 -32.73
N LYS A 693 -23.34 4.96 -32.41
CA LYS A 693 -23.61 6.16 -33.21
C LYS A 693 -22.31 6.88 -33.53
N GLN A 694 -22.35 7.69 -34.59
CA GLN A 694 -21.26 8.56 -34.98
C GLN A 694 -21.63 10.00 -34.64
N ASP A 695 -20.80 10.66 -33.85
CA ASP A 695 -20.93 12.06 -33.50
C ASP A 695 -20.83 12.95 -34.74
N ARG A 696 -21.68 13.97 -34.85
CA ARG A 696 -21.81 14.77 -36.08
C ARG A 696 -20.60 15.68 -36.30
N ASP A 697 -20.05 16.23 -35.23
CA ASP A 697 -18.99 17.23 -35.30
C ASP A 697 -17.61 16.58 -35.35
N SER A 698 -17.36 15.63 -34.43
CA SER A 698 -16.09 14.93 -34.35
C SER A 698 -15.95 13.78 -35.33
N LYS A 699 -17.05 13.33 -35.95
CA LYS A 699 -17.13 12.09 -36.76
C LYS A 699 -16.73 10.83 -36.00
N GLN A 700 -16.74 10.86 -34.67
CA GLN A 700 -16.26 9.76 -33.83
C GLN A 700 -17.36 8.82 -33.43
N VAL A 701 -17.01 7.56 -33.27
CA VAL A 701 -17.94 6.51 -32.87
C VAL A 701 -18.05 6.44 -31.35
N TYR A 702 -19.28 6.36 -30.83
CA TYR A 702 -19.58 6.18 -29.42
C TYR A 702 -20.83 5.29 -29.22
N VAL A 703 -21.01 4.79 -28.00
CA VAL A 703 -22.18 3.98 -27.61
C VAL A 703 -23.15 4.85 -26.83
N THR A 704 -24.43 4.83 -27.19
CA THR A 704 -25.48 5.61 -26.49
C THR A 704 -25.75 5.05 -25.10
N ASP A 705 -26.03 5.95 -24.15
CA ASP A 705 -26.48 5.62 -22.79
C ASP A 705 -25.52 4.73 -21.99
N LEU A 706 -24.25 4.63 -22.42
CA LEU A 706 -23.23 3.87 -21.72
C LEU A 706 -22.87 4.56 -20.41
N THR A 707 -22.88 3.81 -19.31
CA THR A 707 -22.53 4.32 -17.99
C THR A 707 -21.07 4.74 -17.96
N SER A 708 -20.84 5.97 -17.49
CA SER A 708 -19.52 6.56 -17.32
C SER A 708 -19.33 6.90 -15.85
N VAL A 709 -18.37 6.24 -15.20
CA VAL A 709 -18.07 6.39 -13.77
C VAL A 709 -16.80 7.21 -13.62
N ARG A 710 -16.89 8.36 -12.93
CA ARG A 710 -15.72 9.16 -12.56
C ARG A 710 -14.87 8.39 -11.56
N VAL A 711 -13.56 8.29 -11.81
CA VAL A 711 -12.61 7.63 -10.92
C VAL A 711 -11.52 8.57 -10.42
N ASN A 712 -11.25 8.51 -9.12
CA ASN A 712 -10.31 9.40 -8.44
C ASN A 712 -9.12 8.64 -7.82
N CYS A 713 -9.19 7.31 -7.76
CA CYS A 713 -8.06 6.48 -7.32
C CYS A 713 -8.03 5.12 -8.04
N PRO A 714 -6.88 4.42 -8.08
CA PRO A 714 -6.77 3.11 -8.71
C PRO A 714 -7.70 2.05 -8.10
N VAL A 715 -7.98 2.12 -6.79
CA VAL A 715 -8.82 1.15 -6.07
C VAL A 715 -10.23 1.11 -6.62
N GLN A 716 -10.82 2.27 -6.93
CA GLN A 716 -12.16 2.35 -7.53
C GLN A 716 -12.24 1.61 -8.87
N ILE A 717 -11.18 1.59 -9.68
CA ILE A 717 -11.20 0.81 -10.91
C ILE A 717 -11.13 -0.69 -10.62
N LEU A 718 -10.33 -1.13 -9.63
CA LEU A 718 -10.31 -2.55 -9.25
C LEU A 718 -11.71 -3.01 -8.82
N GLU A 719 -12.45 -2.20 -8.08
CA GLU A 719 -13.85 -2.45 -7.71
C GLU A 719 -14.76 -2.54 -8.95
N LEU A 720 -14.60 -1.63 -9.92
CA LEU A 720 -15.35 -1.66 -11.18
C LEU A 720 -15.04 -2.91 -12.02
N LEU A 721 -13.76 -3.32 -12.07
CA LEU A 721 -13.34 -4.56 -12.75
C LEU A 721 -13.91 -5.79 -12.06
N GLU A 722 -13.91 -5.84 -10.72
CA GLU A 722 -14.48 -6.94 -9.97
C GLU A 722 -16.00 -7.01 -10.16
N ARG A 723 -16.69 -5.86 -10.07
CA ARG A 723 -18.14 -5.74 -10.34
C ARG A 723 -18.49 -6.23 -11.75
N SER A 724 -17.71 -5.81 -12.76
CA SER A 724 -17.91 -6.27 -14.15
C SER A 724 -17.71 -7.78 -14.31
N THR A 725 -16.77 -8.36 -13.56
CA THR A 725 -16.47 -9.80 -13.59
C THR A 725 -17.58 -10.60 -12.93
N ARG A 726 -18.07 -10.14 -11.77
CA ARG A 726 -19.25 -10.71 -11.11
C ARG A 726 -20.48 -10.64 -12.00
N ARG A 727 -20.68 -9.55 -12.75
CA ARG A 727 -21.81 -9.42 -13.68
C ARG A 727 -21.71 -10.34 -14.89
N ARG A 728 -20.48 -10.64 -15.34
CA ARG A 728 -20.21 -11.63 -16.40
C ARG A 728 -20.37 -13.08 -15.93
N ALA A 729 -20.12 -13.37 -14.65
CA ALA A 729 -20.31 -14.69 -14.03
C ALA A 729 -21.77 -14.94 -13.63
N THR A 730 -22.39 -13.94 -13.00
CA THR A 730 -23.71 -13.42 -13.36
C THR A 730 -24.19 -13.85 -14.74
N ALA A 731 -25.39 -14.30 -15.08
CA ALA A 731 -25.72 -14.60 -16.50
C ALA A 731 -24.86 -15.68 -17.25
N ALA A 732 -23.72 -16.14 -16.73
CA ALA A 732 -23.12 -17.42 -17.12
C ALA A 732 -23.87 -18.53 -16.36
N THR A 733 -24.93 -19.06 -16.95
CA THR A 733 -25.49 -20.34 -16.50
C THR A 733 -24.42 -21.43 -16.64
N SER A 734 -24.40 -22.42 -15.74
CA SER A 734 -23.38 -23.49 -15.58
C SER A 734 -22.97 -24.28 -16.86
N MET A 735 -23.52 -23.95 -18.02
CA MET A 735 -23.21 -24.50 -19.34
C MET A 735 -22.52 -23.51 -20.32
N ASN A 736 -22.33 -22.23 -19.96
CA ASN A 736 -21.76 -21.19 -20.83
C ASN A 736 -20.53 -20.55 -20.17
N GLU A 737 -19.34 -20.97 -20.58
CA GLU A 737 -18.12 -20.21 -20.34
C GLU A 737 -18.21 -18.90 -21.14
N ARG A 738 -18.75 -17.85 -20.52
CA ARG A 738 -19.15 -16.62 -21.22
C ARG A 738 -17.96 -15.77 -21.67
N SER A 739 -16.86 -15.80 -20.92
CA SER A 739 -15.64 -15.01 -21.21
C SER A 739 -14.95 -15.41 -22.53
N SER A 740 -15.04 -16.68 -22.95
CA SER A 740 -14.53 -17.13 -24.24
C SER A 740 -15.39 -16.71 -25.43
N ARG A 741 -16.61 -16.24 -25.16
CA ARG A 741 -17.68 -16.06 -26.16
C ARG A 741 -18.17 -14.63 -26.33
N SER A 742 -17.60 -13.68 -25.59
CA SER A 742 -17.99 -12.26 -25.63
C SER A 742 -16.76 -11.37 -25.70
N HIS A 743 -16.85 -10.25 -26.41
CA HIS A 743 -15.79 -9.24 -26.41
C HIS A 743 -15.99 -8.28 -25.25
N SER A 744 -14.99 -8.09 -24.42
CA SER A 744 -15.03 -7.14 -23.30
C SER A 744 -14.24 -5.90 -23.66
N VAL A 745 -14.83 -4.71 -23.50
CA VAL A 745 -14.22 -3.42 -23.86
C VAL A 745 -14.23 -2.50 -22.65
N PHE A 746 -13.06 -2.32 -22.04
CA PHE A 746 -12.84 -1.31 -21.01
C PHE A 746 -12.38 -0.01 -21.66
N GLN A 747 -13.03 1.10 -21.31
CA GLN A 747 -12.72 2.42 -21.84
C GLN A 747 -12.38 3.36 -20.68
N LEU A 748 -11.27 4.08 -20.81
CA LEU A 748 -10.88 5.14 -19.89
C LEU A 748 -10.66 6.42 -20.68
N ARG A 749 -11.55 7.39 -20.48
CA ARG A 749 -11.40 8.74 -21.05
C ARG A 749 -10.59 9.59 -20.08
N ILE A 750 -9.59 10.28 -20.61
CA ILE A 750 -8.60 11.03 -19.84
C ILE A 750 -8.66 12.48 -20.32
N ARG A 751 -9.22 13.38 -19.50
CA ARG A 751 -9.29 14.81 -19.82
C ARG A 751 -8.32 15.56 -18.94
N GLY A 752 -7.35 16.24 -19.55
CA GLY A 752 -6.33 17.02 -18.84
C GLY A 752 -6.51 18.50 -19.09
N GLN A 753 -6.40 19.34 -18.08
CA GLN A 753 -6.39 20.79 -18.21
C GLN A 753 -5.18 21.37 -17.48
N ASN A 754 -4.44 22.26 -18.13
CA ASN A 754 -3.33 22.96 -17.53
C ASN A 754 -3.73 24.41 -17.20
N GLY A 755 -3.85 24.72 -15.91
CA GLY A 755 -4.29 26.05 -15.46
C GLY A 755 -3.27 27.18 -15.71
N LEU A 756 -2.01 26.86 -15.99
CA LEU A 756 -0.94 27.83 -16.24
C LEU A 756 -0.78 28.16 -17.72
N THR A 757 -1.23 27.29 -18.62
CA THR A 757 -1.02 27.43 -20.08
C THR A 757 -2.31 27.41 -20.89
N GLY A 758 -3.46 27.21 -20.25
CA GLY A 758 -4.76 27.08 -20.92
C GLY A 758 -4.90 25.84 -21.82
N GLN A 759 -3.94 24.90 -21.77
CA GLN A 759 -3.98 23.71 -22.63
C GLN A 759 -4.97 22.67 -22.12
N GLU A 760 -5.78 22.12 -23.03
CA GLU A 760 -6.67 21.00 -22.78
C GLU A 760 -6.28 19.77 -23.61
N LEU A 761 -6.34 18.59 -22.98
CA LEU A 761 -6.09 17.28 -23.57
C LEU A 761 -7.32 16.39 -23.45
N ASP A 762 -7.62 15.63 -24.50
CA ASP A 762 -8.70 14.63 -24.51
C ASP A 762 -8.18 13.31 -25.08
N GLY A 763 -7.69 12.46 -24.17
CA GLY A 763 -7.21 11.11 -24.44
C GLY A 763 -8.29 10.05 -24.25
N LEU A 764 -8.16 8.92 -24.96
CA LEU A 764 -9.03 7.77 -24.79
C LEU A 764 -8.20 6.49 -24.85
N LEU A 765 -8.30 5.66 -23.82
CA LEU A 765 -7.67 4.36 -23.74
C LEU A 765 -8.74 3.26 -23.82
N ASN A 766 -8.76 2.52 -24.93
CA ASN A 766 -9.59 1.33 -25.13
C ASN A 766 -8.75 0.08 -24.86
N LEU A 767 -9.15 -0.74 -23.89
CA LEU A 767 -8.50 -2.00 -23.53
C LEU A 767 -9.49 -3.14 -23.73
N ILE A 768 -9.20 -4.03 -24.67
CA ILE A 768 -10.17 -4.98 -25.22
C ILE A 768 -9.68 -6.41 -25.05
N ASP A 769 -10.53 -7.27 -24.50
CA ASP A 769 -10.35 -8.72 -24.47
C ASP A 769 -11.33 -9.34 -25.47
N LEU A 770 -10.82 -9.80 -26.62
CA LEU A 770 -11.67 -10.37 -27.66
C LEU A 770 -12.07 -11.81 -27.30
N ALA A 771 -13.20 -12.25 -27.84
CA ALA A 771 -13.63 -13.64 -27.78
C ALA A 771 -12.61 -14.60 -28.42
N GLY A 772 -12.73 -15.89 -28.13
CA GLY A 772 -11.92 -16.95 -28.73
C GLY A 772 -12.01 -16.98 -30.25
N SER A 773 -10.87 -17.13 -30.93
CA SER A 773 -10.77 -17.19 -32.39
C SER A 773 -10.92 -18.58 -33.00
N GLU A 774 -11.17 -19.60 -32.18
CA GLU A 774 -11.25 -21.00 -32.61
C GLU A 774 -12.42 -21.27 -33.58
N ARG A 775 -12.18 -22.16 -34.55
CA ARG A 775 -13.15 -22.44 -35.62
C ARG A 775 -14.23 -23.45 -35.19
N LEU A 776 -15.45 -23.21 -35.65
CA LEU A 776 -16.65 -24.04 -35.45
C LEU A 776 -16.47 -25.56 -35.69
N ALA A 777 -15.62 -25.95 -36.64
CA ALA A 777 -15.47 -27.34 -37.09
C ALA A 777 -14.91 -28.28 -36.01
N SER A 778 -14.32 -27.76 -34.93
CA SER A 778 -13.87 -28.54 -33.78
C SER A 778 -14.96 -28.75 -32.72
N SER A 779 -16.12 -28.07 -32.82
CA SER A 779 -17.21 -28.16 -31.84
C SER A 779 -18.37 -29.02 -32.38
N GLN A 780 -18.69 -30.13 -31.70
CA GLN A 780 -19.88 -30.97 -32.02
C GLN A 780 -21.19 -30.32 -31.53
N SER A 781 -21.36 -29.01 -31.71
CA SER A 781 -22.49 -28.25 -31.15
C SER A 781 -23.70 -28.21 -32.11
N THR A 782 -24.90 -28.47 -31.58
CA THR A 782 -26.17 -28.44 -32.32
C THR A 782 -27.15 -27.40 -31.72
N GLY A 783 -28.07 -26.86 -32.54
CA GLY A 783 -29.14 -25.96 -32.08
C GLY A 783 -28.72 -24.50 -31.84
N GLU A 784 -29.20 -23.88 -30.75
CA GLU A 784 -28.90 -22.47 -30.40
C GLU A 784 -27.40 -22.20 -30.20
N ARG A 785 -26.64 -23.20 -29.74
CA ARG A 785 -25.17 -23.12 -29.61
C ARG A 785 -24.48 -22.92 -30.95
N LEU A 786 -24.99 -23.54 -32.02
CA LEU A 786 -24.43 -23.34 -33.35
C LEU A 786 -24.65 -21.89 -33.83
N ARG A 787 -25.84 -21.31 -33.56
CA ARG A 787 -26.12 -19.90 -33.85
C ARG A 787 -25.24 -18.97 -33.03
N GLU A 788 -25.10 -19.23 -31.74
CA GLU A 788 -24.21 -18.48 -30.84
C GLU A 788 -22.76 -18.48 -31.36
N THR A 789 -22.20 -19.66 -31.66
CA THR A 789 -20.83 -19.79 -32.17
C THR A 789 -20.65 -19.22 -33.59
N GLN A 790 -21.71 -19.18 -34.41
CA GLN A 790 -21.73 -18.43 -35.68
C GLN A 790 -21.64 -16.91 -35.45
N HIS A 791 -22.32 -16.36 -34.43
CA HIS A 791 -22.29 -14.93 -34.14
C HIS A 791 -20.95 -14.46 -33.56
N ILE A 792 -20.30 -15.27 -32.71
CA ILE A 792 -18.94 -14.97 -32.20
C ILE A 792 -17.96 -14.91 -33.37
N ASN A 793 -17.97 -15.94 -34.22
CA ASN A 793 -17.12 -15.99 -35.39
C ASN A 793 -17.46 -14.90 -36.42
N LYS A 794 -18.71 -14.42 -36.50
CA LYS A 794 -19.09 -13.30 -37.37
C LYS A 794 -18.29 -12.04 -37.05
N SER A 795 -18.21 -11.67 -35.77
CA SER A 795 -17.49 -10.45 -35.34
C SER A 795 -15.97 -10.52 -35.63
N LEU A 796 -15.33 -11.67 -35.38
CA LEU A 796 -13.91 -11.87 -35.69
C LEU A 796 -13.63 -12.06 -37.19
N SER A 797 -14.57 -12.65 -37.95
CA SER A 797 -14.47 -12.74 -39.41
C SER A 797 -14.60 -11.35 -40.04
N ALA A 798 -15.55 -10.54 -39.58
CA ALA A 798 -15.69 -9.15 -40.01
C ALA A 798 -14.45 -8.32 -39.67
N LEU A 799 -13.82 -8.56 -38.50
CA LEU A 799 -12.54 -7.96 -38.16
C LEU A 799 -11.45 -8.41 -39.15
N GLY A 800 -11.43 -9.69 -39.51
CA GLY A 800 -10.61 -10.25 -40.60
C GLY A 800 -10.77 -9.50 -41.92
N ASP A 801 -12.01 -9.27 -42.34
CA ASP A 801 -12.34 -8.58 -43.59
C ASP A 801 -11.91 -7.10 -43.55
N VAL A 802 -12.12 -6.43 -42.41
CA VAL A 802 -11.68 -5.04 -42.20
C VAL A 802 -10.15 -4.93 -42.29
N ILE A 803 -9.42 -5.81 -41.61
CA ILE A 803 -7.95 -5.83 -41.65
C ILE A 803 -7.46 -6.16 -43.07
N ALA A 804 -8.08 -7.10 -43.77
CA ALA A 804 -7.72 -7.42 -45.14
C ALA A 804 -7.94 -6.23 -46.09
N ALA A 805 -9.10 -5.56 -45.98
CA ALA A 805 -9.41 -4.38 -46.77
C ALA A 805 -8.44 -3.22 -46.46
N LEU A 806 -8.02 -3.06 -45.20
CA LEU A 806 -7.02 -2.07 -44.79
C LEU A 806 -5.63 -2.38 -45.35
N ALA A 807 -5.16 -3.63 -45.22
CA ALA A 807 -3.88 -4.08 -45.77
C ALA A 807 -3.83 -3.89 -47.30
N ASN A 808 -4.94 -4.14 -47.98
CA ASN A 808 -5.09 -3.97 -49.42
C ASN A 808 -5.36 -2.52 -49.86
N LYS A 809 -5.47 -1.57 -48.91
CA LYS A 809 -5.79 -0.16 -49.17
C LYS A 809 -7.07 0.02 -49.99
N GLU A 810 -8.09 -0.79 -49.71
CA GLU A 810 -9.39 -0.72 -50.38
C GLU A 810 -10.11 0.59 -50.05
N LYS A 811 -10.86 1.13 -51.02
CA LYS A 811 -11.59 2.40 -50.85
C LYS A 811 -12.71 2.32 -49.82
N HIS A 812 -13.35 1.15 -49.70
CA HIS A 812 -14.45 0.92 -48.77
C HIS A 812 -14.04 -0.14 -47.75
N ILE A 813 -13.95 0.26 -46.49
CA ILE A 813 -13.65 -0.65 -45.39
C ILE A 813 -14.96 -1.04 -44.69
N PRO A 814 -15.28 -2.33 -44.56
CA PRO A 814 -16.58 -2.79 -44.10
C PRO A 814 -16.77 -2.77 -42.56
N TYR A 815 -16.46 -1.65 -41.90
CA TYR A 815 -16.55 -1.52 -40.43
C TYR A 815 -17.93 -1.85 -39.87
N ARG A 816 -19.01 -1.64 -40.65
CA ARG A 816 -20.39 -1.86 -40.21
C ARG A 816 -20.85 -3.33 -40.22
N ASN A 817 -20.01 -4.27 -40.70
CA ASN A 817 -20.38 -5.68 -40.79
C ASN A 817 -20.57 -6.37 -39.41
N SER A 818 -19.99 -5.80 -38.36
CA SER A 818 -20.23 -6.21 -36.97
C SER A 818 -20.24 -5.01 -36.02
N LYS A 819 -20.85 -5.15 -34.84
CA LYS A 819 -20.78 -4.14 -33.77
C LYS A 819 -19.35 -3.90 -33.29
N LEU A 820 -18.55 -4.96 -33.19
CA LEU A 820 -17.14 -4.85 -32.78
C LEU A 820 -16.34 -4.00 -33.76
N THR A 821 -16.39 -4.31 -35.05
CA THR A 821 -15.67 -3.56 -36.08
C THR A 821 -16.18 -2.13 -36.21
N TYR A 822 -17.46 -1.89 -35.93
CA TYR A 822 -18.01 -0.53 -35.99
C TYR A 822 -17.53 0.31 -34.80
N LEU A 823 -17.46 -0.29 -33.60
CA LEU A 823 -16.88 0.34 -32.42
C LEU A 823 -15.37 0.61 -32.61
N LEU A 824 -14.66 -0.32 -33.26
CA LEU A 824 -13.23 -0.22 -33.55
C LEU A 824 -12.90 0.65 -34.78
N GLN A 825 -13.89 1.24 -35.46
CA GLN A 825 -13.68 2.03 -36.66
C GLN A 825 -12.62 3.13 -36.44
N ASP A 826 -12.73 3.87 -35.34
CA ASP A 826 -11.80 4.95 -35.01
C ASP A 826 -10.42 4.42 -34.59
N SER A 827 -10.35 3.18 -34.09
CA SER A 827 -9.11 2.52 -33.68
C SER A 827 -8.33 1.90 -34.84
N LEU A 828 -9.04 1.38 -35.85
CA LEU A 828 -8.46 0.67 -36.99
C LEU A 828 -8.49 1.47 -38.30
N GLY A 829 -9.04 2.68 -38.32
CA GLY A 829 -9.10 3.51 -39.54
C GLY A 829 -8.91 5.00 -39.29
N GLY A 830 -8.67 5.40 -38.04
CA GLY A 830 -8.62 6.79 -37.62
C GLY A 830 -7.33 7.14 -36.88
N ASP A 831 -7.38 8.30 -36.23
CA ASP A 831 -6.29 8.90 -35.45
C ASP A 831 -6.08 8.18 -34.11
N CYS A 832 -5.64 6.92 -34.14
CA CYS A 832 -5.47 6.07 -32.97
C CYS A 832 -4.17 5.26 -33.04
N LYS A 833 -3.49 5.13 -31.90
CA LYS A 833 -2.36 4.21 -31.73
C LYS A 833 -2.89 2.87 -31.27
N THR A 834 -2.74 1.85 -32.10
CA THR A 834 -3.34 0.54 -31.92
C THR A 834 -2.27 -0.51 -31.72
N LEU A 835 -2.44 -1.32 -30.68
CA LEU A 835 -1.56 -2.43 -30.34
C LEU A 835 -2.38 -3.70 -30.21
N MET A 836 -2.06 -4.69 -31.02
CA MET A 836 -2.67 -6.02 -30.97
C MET A 836 -1.75 -6.98 -30.22
N PHE A 837 -2.26 -7.62 -29.19
CA PHE A 837 -1.66 -8.84 -28.65
C PHE A 837 -2.18 -10.06 -29.40
N VAL A 838 -1.28 -10.89 -29.92
CA VAL A 838 -1.59 -12.25 -30.37
C VAL A 838 -1.10 -13.24 -29.31
N ASN A 839 -2.05 -13.84 -28.60
CA ASN A 839 -1.80 -14.78 -27.52
C ASN A 839 -1.83 -16.22 -28.05
N LEU A 840 -0.78 -16.98 -27.77
CA LEU A 840 -0.59 -18.34 -28.27
C LEU A 840 -0.49 -19.36 -27.13
N SER A 841 -1.03 -20.54 -27.38
CA SER A 841 -0.86 -21.71 -26.51
C SER A 841 0.31 -22.56 -27.05
N PRO A 842 1.24 -23.02 -26.20
CA PRO A 842 2.36 -23.87 -26.63
C PRO A 842 1.95 -25.33 -26.86
N GLU A 843 0.72 -25.71 -26.52
CA GLU A 843 0.24 -27.10 -26.56
C GLU A 843 0.07 -27.61 -28.00
N GLN A 844 0.40 -28.89 -28.21
CA GLN A 844 0.27 -29.55 -29.51
C GLN A 844 -1.15 -29.49 -30.07
N ASP A 845 -2.16 -29.73 -29.24
CA ASP A 845 -3.57 -29.69 -29.64
C ASP A 845 -4.03 -28.29 -30.09
N SER A 846 -3.33 -27.25 -29.61
CA SER A 846 -3.59 -25.85 -29.96
C SER A 846 -2.83 -25.37 -31.19
N PHE A 847 -1.91 -26.18 -31.74
CA PHE A 847 -0.98 -25.74 -32.79
C PHE A 847 -1.68 -25.11 -34.01
N ASN A 848 -2.74 -25.75 -34.51
CA ASN A 848 -3.44 -25.29 -35.72
C ASN A 848 -4.13 -23.93 -35.51
N GLU A 849 -4.70 -23.71 -34.33
CA GLU A 849 -5.39 -22.46 -33.98
C GLU A 849 -4.38 -21.35 -33.65
N SER A 850 -3.28 -21.68 -32.96
CA SER A 850 -2.13 -20.79 -32.80
C SER A 850 -1.53 -20.38 -34.16
N LEU A 851 -1.41 -21.30 -35.12
CA LEU A 851 -0.94 -21.00 -36.48
C LEU A 851 -1.91 -20.09 -37.24
N CYS A 852 -3.22 -20.28 -37.07
CA CYS A 852 -4.22 -19.36 -37.62
C CYS A 852 -4.10 -17.96 -37.00
N SER A 853 -3.86 -17.88 -35.70
CA SER A 853 -3.66 -16.63 -34.97
C SER A 853 -2.41 -15.88 -35.45
N LEU A 854 -1.29 -16.60 -35.64
CA LEU A 854 -0.05 -16.06 -36.21
C LEU A 854 -0.25 -15.50 -37.63
N ARG A 855 -0.99 -16.22 -38.49
CA ARG A 855 -1.30 -15.75 -39.85
C ARG A 855 -2.19 -14.51 -39.85
N PHE A 856 -3.16 -14.44 -38.95
CA PHE A 856 -4.00 -13.26 -38.80
C PHE A 856 -3.18 -12.06 -38.31
N ALA A 857 -2.39 -12.26 -37.26
CA ALA A 857 -1.49 -11.24 -36.71
C ALA A 857 -0.51 -10.71 -37.76
N SER A 858 0.03 -11.57 -38.64
CA SER A 858 0.92 -11.15 -39.73
C SER A 858 0.22 -10.24 -40.74
N LYS A 859 -1.08 -10.44 -41.01
CA LYS A 859 -1.87 -9.52 -41.85
C LYS A 859 -2.10 -8.18 -41.18
N VAL A 860 -2.36 -8.17 -39.87
CA VAL A 860 -2.50 -6.94 -39.08
C VAL A 860 -1.19 -6.16 -39.07
N ASN A 861 -0.05 -6.85 -38.91
CA ASN A 861 1.27 -6.22 -38.89
C ASN A 861 1.63 -5.55 -40.24
N ALA A 862 1.10 -6.06 -41.35
CA ALA A 862 1.29 -5.48 -42.68
C ALA A 862 0.38 -4.26 -42.97
N CYS A 863 -0.55 -3.91 -42.08
CA CYS A 863 -1.46 -2.78 -42.26
C CYS A 863 -0.74 -1.46 -41.98
N ASP A 864 -0.76 -0.55 -42.96
CA ASP A 864 -0.26 0.82 -42.81
C ASP A 864 -1.45 1.79 -42.77
N ILE A 865 -1.76 2.29 -41.58
CA ILE A 865 -2.75 3.35 -41.36
C ILE A 865 -1.96 4.60 -40.97
N GLY A 866 -2.14 5.68 -41.73
CA GLY A 866 -1.37 6.92 -41.60
C GLY A 866 -1.37 7.57 -40.20
N THR A 867 -0.68 8.69 -40.05
CA THR A 867 -0.29 9.28 -38.76
C THR A 867 -1.45 9.67 -37.83
N ALA A 868 -1.41 9.21 -36.56
CA ALA A 868 -2.41 9.54 -35.56
C ALA A 868 -2.33 11.00 -35.06
N ARG A 869 -3.44 11.73 -35.09
CA ARG A 869 -3.52 13.13 -34.62
C ARG A 869 -3.83 13.27 -33.13
N ARG A 870 -3.16 14.23 -32.49
CA ARG A 870 -3.40 14.65 -31.10
C ARG A 870 -4.60 15.59 -31.01
N LYS A 871 -5.45 15.43 -29.99
CA LYS A 871 -6.48 16.42 -29.65
C LYS A 871 -5.96 17.38 -28.58
N VAL A 872 -5.63 18.60 -29.01
CA VAL A 872 -5.29 19.71 -28.10
C VAL A 872 -6.18 20.88 -28.43
N LYS A 873 -6.79 21.47 -27.40
CA LYS A 873 -7.35 22.81 -27.49
C LYS A 873 -6.48 23.75 -26.66
N ILE A 874 -6.30 24.96 -27.16
CA ILE A 874 -5.58 26.02 -26.46
C ILE A 874 -6.63 27.09 -26.22
N ASP A 875 -6.93 27.35 -24.96
CA ASP A 875 -7.72 28.52 -24.58
C ASP A 875 -6.81 29.75 -24.64
N LEU A 876 -7.09 30.66 -25.59
CA LEU A 876 -6.26 31.84 -25.84
C LEU A 876 -6.48 32.93 -24.78
N ASP A 877 -7.61 32.91 -24.06
CA ASP A 877 -7.96 33.93 -23.07
C ASP A 877 -7.25 33.73 -21.71
N LEU A 878 -6.59 32.57 -21.50
CA LEU A 878 -5.78 32.23 -20.32
C LEU A 878 -4.27 32.26 -20.59
N ALA A 879 -3.87 32.46 -21.85
CA ALA A 879 -2.47 32.49 -22.29
C ALA A 879 -1.90 33.92 -22.40
N GLU A 880 -2.77 34.94 -22.32
CA GLU A 880 -2.45 36.36 -22.12
C GLU A 880 -2.59 36.72 -20.62
#